data_AF-A0A6B8M279-F1
#
_entry.id   AF-A0A6B8M279-F1
#
_cell.length_a   1.000
_cell.length_b   1.000
_cell.length_c   1.000
_cell.angle_alpha   90.00
_cell.angle_beta   90.00
_cell.angle_gamma   90.00
#
_symmetry.space_group_name_H-M   'P 1'
#
loop_
_entity.id
_entity.type
_entity.pdbx_description
1 polymer ?
#
loop_
_entity_poly.entity_id
_entity_poly.type
_entity_poly.pdbx_seq_one_letter_code
_entity_poly.pdbx_strand_id
1 'polypeptide(L)'
;MYLSLAFIRFLESLPSALAVGLLLMPRLIGEDSGRFKIPVAAAGVLRALLGFPALYLIARNIIPSDRPLDSSVLWEFAQGTSVGKAWLATQLLAFAFAALTVARIFVSSDLLDKITLGAGVAVLAVVSVTGHAIDDGLPLWTQISFVLHTAAGLTWLGGLLGLVWWMFTAHSKPPEVAAQLAERWSLVAKAAVGLVAVTGVAMAYENVGSVPNMLATPYGRLLTLKLALLCAVLLCALAIVRYMHARPANGPFNVDWVGKVGSLEAVFGLGLLGVAGYIAVITPASHETDIYWPLPFRLSYIATWGQKPIFPSPIWWWAIASGVLAIIAALVWWTPATREKRLYATPAATIAALFCLAVSFSTEAYTDTYNDPTQDFTAESITRGMTAFQENCVGCHGPMGEGNGPMSKDLKNAQGLKVEPADLTAPHVGTHTIGDIFHWLTFGGQSGVMPSFSHVLDVDDRWDMINYLLILSSTNRSRFIGPQAMIQWLIAPDFALVDPKEEITTFFKLRGKPTLLSFARCTAAGDEKKELDASLLKAAEAAKSASVNHVTVYTGDCPVEAKGREALHPAAVEKAYSVINRYPNVPYTSEIAQAHFLVDRSGYVRARFKAFGADDGSATQFAGQAAMMANEPLVEISLHSH
;
A
#
# COMPACT_ATOMS: atom_id res chain seq x y z
N MET A 1 -18.89 -8.66 29.27
CA MET A 1 -18.84 -7.93 27.98
C MET A 1 -17.61 -7.03 28.04
N TYR A 2 -16.47 -7.48 27.50
CA TYR A 2 -15.25 -6.68 27.52
C TYR A 2 -15.42 -5.51 26.54
N LEU A 3 -15.31 -4.26 27.02
CA LEU A 3 -15.25 -3.10 26.13
C LEU A 3 -13.96 -3.20 25.28
N SER A 4 -14.10 -3.19 23.96
CA SER A 4 -12.93 -3.12 23.08
C SER A 4 -12.32 -1.72 23.08
N LEU A 5 -11.02 -1.63 22.79
CA LEU A 5 -10.33 -0.34 22.66
C LEU A 5 -10.97 0.55 21.55
N ALA A 6 -11.44 -0.07 20.47
CA ALA A 6 -12.18 0.64 19.42
C ALA A 6 -13.46 1.31 19.97
N PHE A 7 -14.21 0.59 20.82
CA PHE A 7 -15.46 1.08 21.38
C PHE A 7 -15.24 2.21 22.40
N ILE A 8 -14.20 2.13 23.24
CA ILE A 8 -13.91 3.24 24.17
C ILE A 8 -13.49 4.51 23.42
N ARG A 9 -12.77 4.39 22.29
CA ARG A 9 -12.42 5.55 21.44
C ARG A 9 -13.64 6.21 20.81
N PHE A 10 -14.61 5.40 20.38
CA PHE A 10 -15.91 5.91 19.92
C PHE A 10 -16.62 6.69 21.05
N LEU A 11 -16.70 6.10 22.24
CA LEU A 11 -17.32 6.72 23.41
C LEU A 11 -16.59 7.98 23.88
N GLU A 12 -15.28 8.05 23.71
CA GLU A 12 -14.49 9.24 24.03
C GLU A 12 -14.76 10.37 23.03
N SER A 13 -14.77 10.05 21.73
CA SER A 13 -14.90 11.04 20.66
C SER A 13 -16.30 11.66 20.58
N LEU A 14 -17.35 10.86 20.86
CA LEU A 14 -18.74 11.27 20.69
C LEU A 14 -19.17 12.42 21.62
N PRO A 15 -18.94 12.39 22.96
CA PRO A 15 -19.24 13.49 23.86
C PRO A 15 -18.49 14.77 23.50
N SER A 16 -17.21 14.68 23.08
CA SER A 16 -16.46 15.84 22.62
C SER A 16 -17.09 16.47 21.39
N ALA A 17 -17.44 15.65 20.38
CA ALA A 17 -18.09 16.12 19.17
C ALA A 17 -19.43 16.80 19.50
N LEU A 18 -20.26 16.15 20.32
CA LEU A 18 -21.55 16.71 20.76
C LEU A 18 -21.38 18.04 21.51
N ALA A 19 -20.43 18.13 22.43
CA ALA A 19 -20.15 19.36 23.19
C ALA A 19 -19.78 20.53 22.25
N VAL A 20 -18.88 20.30 21.30
CA VAL A 20 -18.47 21.31 20.31
C VAL A 20 -19.64 21.69 19.39
N GLY A 21 -20.44 20.72 18.93
CA GLY A 21 -21.63 20.96 18.13
C GLY A 21 -22.65 21.86 18.82
N LEU A 22 -22.97 21.56 20.08
CA LEU A 22 -23.89 22.35 20.89
C LEU A 22 -23.32 23.73 21.28
N LEU A 23 -22.00 23.89 21.35
CA LEU A 23 -21.34 25.20 21.50
C LEU A 23 -21.44 26.06 20.21
N LEU A 24 -21.53 25.42 19.05
CA LEU A 24 -21.58 26.08 17.75
C LEU A 24 -22.99 26.56 17.39
N MET A 25 -24.03 25.75 17.66
CA MET A 25 -25.43 26.05 17.29
C MET A 25 -25.91 27.46 17.67
N PRO A 26 -25.85 27.91 18.94
CA PRO A 26 -26.37 29.22 19.33
C PRO A 26 -25.62 30.37 18.63
N ARG A 27 -24.34 30.18 18.30
CA ARG A 27 -23.55 31.19 17.59
C ARG A 27 -23.93 31.36 16.13
N LEU A 28 -24.32 30.26 15.49
CA LEU A 28 -24.74 30.30 14.10
C LEU A 28 -25.99 31.15 13.92
N ILE A 29 -26.87 31.26 14.92
CA ILE A 29 -28.13 32.02 14.80
C ILE A 29 -28.28 33.17 15.80
N GLY A 30 -27.27 33.42 16.65
CA GLY A 30 -27.33 34.44 17.69
C GLY A 30 -28.38 34.13 18.78
N GLU A 31 -28.65 32.85 19.05
CA GLU A 31 -29.58 32.42 20.10
C GLU A 31 -28.90 32.46 21.48
N ASP A 32 -29.70 32.70 22.53
CA ASP A 32 -29.24 32.53 23.92
C ASP A 32 -28.68 31.11 24.14
N SER A 33 -27.48 31.04 24.73
CA SER A 33 -26.76 29.80 24.97
C SER A 33 -27.24 29.04 26.22
N GLY A 34 -28.17 29.62 27.00
CA GLY A 34 -28.66 29.09 28.28
C GLY A 34 -29.04 27.60 28.24
N ARG A 35 -29.89 27.19 27.28
CA ARG A 35 -30.36 25.79 27.17
C ARG A 35 -29.27 24.78 26.78
N PHE A 36 -28.13 25.24 26.27
CA PHE A 36 -27.02 24.39 25.85
C PHE A 36 -25.98 24.17 26.96
N LYS A 37 -25.97 25.00 28.01
CA LYS A 37 -24.92 25.01 29.04
C LYS A 37 -24.79 23.66 29.77
N ILE A 38 -25.90 23.11 30.28
CA ILE A 38 -25.90 21.85 31.03
C ILE A 38 -25.51 20.66 30.15
N PRO A 39 -26.11 20.44 28.95
CA PRO A 39 -25.70 19.36 28.07
C PRO A 39 -24.21 19.41 27.67
N VAL A 40 -23.70 20.61 27.37
CA VAL A 40 -22.28 20.82 27.01
C VAL A 40 -21.36 20.45 28.18
N ALA A 41 -21.69 20.88 29.40
CA ALA A 41 -20.91 20.55 30.58
C ALA A 41 -20.93 19.05 30.90
N ALA A 42 -22.09 18.41 30.80
CA ALA A 42 -22.22 16.96 31.00
C ALA A 42 -21.36 16.19 29.99
N ALA A 43 -21.38 16.57 28.72
CA ALA A 43 -20.57 15.95 27.67
C ALA A 43 -19.06 16.19 27.87
N GLY A 44 -18.66 17.39 28.27
CA GLY A 44 -17.27 17.73 28.59
C GLY A 44 -16.71 16.93 29.78
N VAL A 45 -17.49 16.81 30.86
CA VAL A 45 -17.11 16.01 32.04
C VAL A 45 -17.04 14.52 31.66
N LEU A 46 -18.03 14.01 30.91
CA LEU A 46 -18.02 12.62 30.47
C LEU A 46 -16.78 12.29 29.62
N ARG A 47 -16.40 13.16 28.68
CA ARG A 47 -15.15 13.02 27.93
C ARG A 47 -13.93 12.92 28.85
N ALA A 48 -13.84 13.77 29.88
CA ALA A 48 -12.72 13.73 30.81
C ALA A 48 -12.69 12.40 31.58
N LEU A 49 -13.84 11.88 32.02
CA LEU A 49 -13.90 10.62 32.75
C LEU A 49 -13.56 9.40 31.88
N LEU A 50 -13.95 9.40 30.61
CA LEU A 50 -13.69 8.29 29.68
C LEU A 50 -12.20 8.10 29.32
N GLY A 51 -11.35 9.08 29.59
CA GLY A 51 -9.90 8.95 29.37
C GLY A 51 -9.23 7.90 30.25
N PHE A 52 -9.72 7.65 31.47
CA PHE A 52 -9.15 6.65 32.38
C PHE A 52 -9.36 5.19 31.92
N PRO A 53 -10.59 4.74 31.57
CA PRO A 53 -10.77 3.42 30.99
C PRO A 53 -10.05 3.28 29.64
N ALA A 54 -9.90 4.37 28.86
CA ALA A 54 -9.09 4.36 27.65
C ALA A 54 -7.62 4.05 27.95
N LEU A 55 -7.00 4.71 28.95
CA LEU A 55 -5.63 4.42 29.38
C LEU A 55 -5.46 2.94 29.76
N TYR A 56 -6.38 2.41 30.55
CA TYR A 56 -6.34 1.02 30.98
C TYR A 56 -6.37 0.06 29.79
N LEU A 57 -7.27 0.28 28.83
CA LEU A 57 -7.40 -0.57 27.65
C LEU A 57 -6.19 -0.43 26.70
N ILE A 58 -5.61 0.76 26.57
CA ILE A 58 -4.35 0.96 25.81
C ILE A 58 -3.22 0.16 26.46
N ALA A 59 -3.02 0.34 27.78
CA ALA A 59 -1.98 -0.35 28.52
C ALA A 59 -2.16 -1.89 28.45
N ARG A 60 -3.40 -2.39 28.52
CA ARG A 60 -3.70 -3.82 28.43
C ARG A 60 -3.39 -4.44 27.07
N ASN A 61 -3.47 -3.66 25.98
CA ASN A 61 -3.10 -4.12 24.63
C ASN A 61 -1.59 -4.15 24.40
N ILE A 62 -0.81 -3.37 25.14
CA ILE A 62 0.65 -3.26 24.98
C ILE A 62 1.38 -4.15 25.98
N ILE A 63 0.95 -4.13 27.24
CA ILE A 63 1.57 -4.91 28.31
C ILE A 63 1.10 -6.36 28.18
N PRO A 64 1.97 -7.37 28.38
CA PRO A 64 1.60 -8.80 28.38
C PRO A 64 0.65 -9.21 29.52
N SER A 65 -0.26 -10.16 29.25
CA SER A 65 -1.42 -10.51 30.13
C SER A 65 -1.04 -11.02 31.52
N ASP A 66 0.16 -11.56 31.66
CA ASP A 66 0.76 -12.07 32.89
C ASP A 66 1.15 -10.96 33.88
N ARG A 67 1.40 -9.73 33.40
CA ARG A 67 1.65 -8.57 34.28
C ARG A 67 0.34 -7.92 34.74
N PRO A 68 0.07 -7.85 36.05
CA PRO A 68 -1.10 -7.16 36.58
C PRO A 68 -0.99 -5.65 36.34
N LEU A 69 -2.12 -5.02 35.98
CA LEU A 69 -2.22 -3.57 35.80
C LEU A 69 -2.78 -2.94 37.08
N ASP A 70 -1.89 -2.46 37.94
CA ASP A 70 -2.23 -1.62 39.08
C ASP A 70 -1.99 -0.13 38.79
N SER A 71 -2.27 0.74 39.76
CA SER A 71 -2.12 2.18 39.60
C SER A 71 -0.68 2.62 39.37
N SER A 72 0.31 1.93 39.96
CA SER A 72 1.72 2.28 39.79
C SER A 72 2.21 1.91 38.40
N VAL A 73 1.83 0.75 37.87
CA VAL A 73 2.16 0.34 36.48
C VAL A 73 1.51 1.27 35.46
N LEU A 74 0.25 1.66 35.66
CA LEU A 74 -0.41 2.62 34.76
C LEU A 74 0.28 3.99 34.79
N TRP A 75 0.74 4.44 35.95
CA TRP A 75 1.47 5.69 36.09
C TRP A 75 2.86 5.62 35.45
N GLU A 76 3.58 4.53 35.66
CA GLU A 76 4.87 4.24 35.00
C GLU A 76 4.70 4.21 33.48
N PHE A 77 3.67 3.52 32.98
CA PHE A 77 3.34 3.49 31.55
C PHE A 77 3.04 4.88 30.99
N ALA A 78 2.23 5.67 31.70
CA ALA A 78 1.85 7.03 31.30
C ALA A 78 3.05 7.98 31.20
N GLN A 79 4.06 7.84 32.07
CA GLN A 79 5.25 8.70 32.06
C GLN A 79 6.39 8.16 31.20
N GLY A 80 6.51 6.83 31.12
CA GLY A 80 7.63 6.13 30.49
C GLY A 80 7.49 5.95 28.98
N THR A 81 6.26 6.01 28.43
CA THR A 81 6.01 5.74 27.01
C THR A 81 5.58 7.00 26.24
N SER A 82 5.85 7.04 24.93
CA SER A 82 5.38 8.11 24.03
C SER A 82 3.85 8.18 24.01
N VAL A 83 3.19 7.02 23.90
CA VAL A 83 1.73 6.88 23.95
C VAL A 83 1.16 7.37 25.28
N GLY A 84 1.82 7.06 26.39
CA GLY A 84 1.45 7.53 27.72
C GLY A 84 1.53 9.05 27.87
N LYS A 85 2.61 9.67 27.38
CA LYS A 85 2.79 11.13 27.39
C LYS A 85 1.73 11.82 26.52
N ALA A 86 1.43 11.25 25.35
CA ALA A 86 0.33 11.72 24.51
C ALA A 86 -1.01 11.66 25.25
N TRP A 87 -1.31 10.53 25.91
CA TRP A 87 -2.51 10.42 26.74
C TRP A 87 -2.56 11.50 27.84
N LEU A 88 -1.49 11.72 28.58
CA LEU A 88 -1.42 12.77 29.62
C LEU A 88 -1.76 14.15 29.04
N ALA A 89 -1.18 14.53 27.90
CA ALA A 89 -1.46 15.79 27.25
C ALA A 89 -2.93 15.92 26.82
N THR A 90 -3.50 14.89 26.20
CA THR A 90 -4.92 14.88 25.79
C THR A 90 -5.86 14.95 27.00
N GLN A 91 -5.49 14.32 28.12
CA GLN A 91 -6.28 14.27 29.33
C GLN A 91 -6.28 15.61 30.07
N LEU A 92 -5.13 16.30 30.13
CA LEU A 92 -5.03 17.67 30.67
C LEU A 92 -5.92 18.64 29.87
N LEU A 93 -5.89 18.56 28.54
CA LEU A 93 -6.77 19.35 27.68
C LEU A 93 -8.25 19.03 27.92
N ALA A 94 -8.61 17.76 28.08
CA ALA A 94 -9.97 17.34 28.37
C ALA A 94 -10.49 17.89 29.71
N PHE A 95 -9.66 17.88 30.77
CA PHE A 95 -10.01 18.46 32.06
C PHE A 95 -10.13 19.99 31.99
N ALA A 96 -9.22 20.67 31.29
CA ALA A 96 -9.31 22.11 31.08
C ALA A 96 -10.60 22.48 30.32
N PHE A 97 -10.94 21.74 29.27
CA PHE A 97 -12.19 21.89 28.55
C PHE A 97 -13.41 21.66 29.45
N ALA A 98 -13.43 20.57 30.23
CA ALA A 98 -14.50 20.29 31.18
C ALA A 98 -14.69 21.43 32.19
N ALA A 99 -13.60 21.95 32.78
CA ALA A 99 -13.64 23.07 33.72
C ALA A 99 -14.23 24.34 33.08
N LEU A 100 -13.83 24.67 31.86
CA LEU A 100 -14.39 25.78 31.10
C LEU A 100 -15.89 25.60 30.84
N THR A 101 -16.33 24.39 30.44
CA THR A 101 -17.76 24.11 30.21
C THR A 101 -18.60 24.22 31.48
N VAL A 102 -18.07 23.82 32.64
CA VAL A 102 -18.74 23.98 33.94
C VAL A 102 -18.79 25.45 34.37
N ALA A 103 -17.69 26.20 34.19
CA ALA A 103 -17.65 27.63 34.50
C ALA A 103 -18.75 28.42 33.76
N ARG A 104 -19.07 28.03 32.52
CA ARG A 104 -20.14 28.64 31.72
C ARG A 104 -21.53 28.53 32.34
N ILE A 105 -21.77 27.54 33.21
CA ILE A 105 -23.04 27.41 33.93
C ILE A 105 -23.24 28.61 34.85
N PHE A 106 -22.18 29.05 35.51
CA PHE A 106 -22.20 30.12 36.51
C PHE A 106 -21.90 31.50 35.92
N VAL A 107 -21.13 31.57 34.84
CA VAL A 107 -20.66 32.82 34.22
C VAL A 107 -21.09 32.88 32.76
N SER A 108 -21.79 33.96 32.38
CA SER A 108 -22.12 34.27 30.99
C SER A 108 -21.14 35.29 30.44
N SER A 109 -20.28 34.90 29.49
CA SER A 109 -19.32 35.78 28.83
C SER A 109 -19.01 35.28 27.41
N ASP A 110 -19.05 36.18 26.42
CA ASP A 110 -18.74 35.82 25.03
C ASP A 110 -17.28 35.36 24.89
N LEU A 111 -16.35 35.98 25.63
CA LEU A 111 -14.95 35.56 25.64
C LEU A 111 -14.81 34.14 26.19
N LEU A 112 -15.49 33.83 27.31
CA LEU A 112 -15.49 32.47 27.88
C LEU A 112 -16.07 31.46 26.89
N ASP A 113 -17.16 31.81 26.21
CA ASP A 113 -17.77 30.96 25.20
C ASP A 113 -16.81 30.70 24.02
N LYS A 114 -16.02 31.71 23.58
CA LYS A 114 -15.05 31.59 22.48
C LYS A 114 -13.85 30.71 22.87
N ILE A 115 -13.31 30.95 24.07
CA ILE A 115 -12.22 30.15 24.64
C ILE A 115 -12.66 28.69 24.79
N THR A 116 -13.87 28.45 25.30
CA THR A 116 -14.40 27.10 25.47
C THR A 116 -14.57 26.39 24.13
N LEU A 117 -15.07 27.08 23.10
CA LEU A 117 -15.18 26.51 21.75
C LEU A 117 -13.80 26.15 21.19
N GLY A 118 -12.81 27.05 21.32
CA GLY A 118 -11.43 26.79 20.89
C GLY A 118 -10.79 25.61 21.61
N ALA A 119 -10.96 25.52 22.93
CA ALA A 119 -10.51 24.37 23.72
C ALA A 119 -11.20 23.07 23.30
N GLY A 120 -12.50 23.12 22.99
CA GLY A 120 -13.24 21.96 22.49
C GLY A 120 -12.70 21.46 21.14
N VAL A 121 -12.46 22.37 20.19
CA VAL A 121 -11.84 22.02 18.90
C VAL A 121 -10.43 21.45 19.10
N ALA A 122 -9.64 22.00 20.03
CA ALA A 122 -8.33 21.44 20.37
C ALA A 122 -8.44 20.01 20.91
N VAL A 123 -9.42 19.71 21.77
CA VAL A 123 -9.69 18.33 22.23
C VAL A 123 -10.05 17.40 21.08
N LEU A 124 -10.87 17.84 20.11
CA LEU A 124 -11.20 17.05 18.91
C LEU A 124 -9.98 16.74 18.04
N ALA A 125 -9.07 17.71 17.92
CA ALA A 125 -7.87 17.59 17.11
C ALA A 125 -6.91 16.52 17.67
N VAL A 126 -6.86 16.35 18.99
CA VAL A 126 -5.89 15.46 19.65
C VAL A 126 -6.45 14.10 20.10
N VAL A 127 -7.76 13.85 19.94
CA VAL A 127 -8.41 12.63 20.46
C VAL A 127 -7.86 11.32 19.88
N SER A 128 -7.25 11.37 18.68
CA SER A 128 -6.74 10.21 17.95
C SER A 128 -5.22 10.01 18.06
N VAL A 129 -4.50 10.91 18.76
CA VAL A 129 -3.03 10.96 18.83
C VAL A 129 -2.43 9.72 19.50
N THR A 130 -3.22 8.98 20.28
CA THR A 130 -2.77 7.77 21.02
C THR A 130 -2.85 6.47 20.20
N GLY A 131 -3.13 6.51 18.89
CA GLY A 131 -3.18 5.32 18.02
C GLY A 131 -2.04 5.26 16.99
N HIS A 132 -2.05 4.26 16.12
CA HIS A 132 -1.12 4.14 14.97
C HIS A 132 -1.17 5.32 13.98
N ALA A 133 -2.13 6.22 14.17
CA ALA A 133 -2.28 7.45 13.41
C ALA A 133 -1.09 8.41 13.54
N ILE A 134 -0.28 8.31 14.59
CA ILE A 134 0.92 9.14 14.75
C ILE A 134 2.07 8.22 15.15
N ASP A 135 2.80 7.78 14.14
CA ASP A 135 4.05 7.04 14.24
C ASP A 135 5.22 7.99 13.93
N ASP A 136 6.34 7.85 14.66
CA ASP A 136 7.58 8.60 14.43
C ASP A 136 8.15 8.32 13.02
N GLY A 137 7.78 7.20 12.40
CA GLY A 137 8.12 6.86 11.02
C GLY A 137 7.32 7.60 9.94
N LEU A 138 6.20 8.26 10.27
CA LEU A 138 5.35 8.94 9.28
C LEU A 138 5.84 10.37 8.98
N PRO A 139 5.75 10.83 7.71
CA PRO A 139 6.04 12.21 7.36
C PRO A 139 5.21 13.22 8.15
N LEU A 140 5.78 14.39 8.44
CA LEU A 140 5.12 15.45 9.20
C LEU A 140 3.77 15.87 8.61
N TRP A 141 3.65 15.92 7.28
CA TRP A 141 2.40 16.31 6.61
C TRP A 141 1.29 15.29 6.86
N THR A 142 1.62 14.01 6.98
CA THR A 142 0.67 12.92 7.29
C THR A 142 0.17 13.09 8.71
N GLN A 143 1.08 13.34 9.66
CA GLN A 143 0.73 13.59 11.07
C GLN A 143 -0.19 14.82 11.23
N ILE A 144 0.11 15.92 10.52
CA ILE A 144 -0.76 17.11 10.50
C ILE A 144 -2.13 16.78 9.89
N SER A 145 -2.15 15.97 8.82
CA SER A 145 -3.39 15.56 8.16
C SER A 145 -4.30 14.80 9.11
N PHE A 146 -3.77 13.94 9.98
CA PHE A 146 -4.57 13.24 10.99
C PHE A 146 -5.28 14.20 11.94
N VAL A 147 -4.56 15.17 12.49
CA VAL A 147 -5.09 16.17 13.44
C VAL A 147 -6.18 17.02 12.78
N LEU A 148 -5.95 17.46 11.53
CA LEU A 148 -6.93 18.23 10.77
C LEU A 148 -8.16 17.38 10.40
N HIS A 149 -7.95 16.12 10.01
CA HIS A 149 -9.02 15.20 9.64
C HIS A 149 -9.97 14.93 10.81
N THR A 150 -9.45 14.65 12.00
CA THR A 150 -10.27 14.38 13.18
C THR A 150 -10.95 15.64 13.70
N ALA A 151 -10.26 16.78 13.74
CA ALA A 151 -10.86 18.05 14.12
C ALA A 151 -12.04 18.40 13.19
N ALA A 152 -11.84 18.32 11.88
CA ALA A 152 -12.88 18.63 10.89
C ALA A 152 -14.04 17.62 10.93
N GLY A 153 -13.73 16.32 10.94
CA GLY A 153 -14.73 15.26 10.95
C GLY A 153 -15.61 15.25 12.21
N LEU A 154 -15.01 15.46 13.38
CA LEU A 154 -15.76 15.50 14.64
C LEU A 154 -16.51 16.82 14.84
N THR A 155 -15.98 17.94 14.32
CA THR A 155 -16.73 19.21 14.31
C THR A 155 -17.95 19.09 13.40
N TRP A 156 -17.79 18.47 12.21
CA TRP A 156 -18.89 18.15 11.30
C TRP A 156 -19.94 17.26 11.97
N LEU A 157 -19.54 16.10 12.50
CA LEU A 157 -20.48 15.17 13.15
C LEU A 157 -21.16 15.82 14.36
N GLY A 158 -20.39 16.52 15.19
CA GLY A 158 -20.88 17.22 16.36
C GLY A 158 -21.95 18.25 16.03
N GLY A 159 -21.69 19.11 15.04
CA GLY A 159 -22.68 20.10 14.64
C GLY A 159 -23.88 19.50 13.89
N LEU A 160 -23.74 18.37 13.20
CA LEU A 160 -24.90 17.64 12.66
C LEU A 160 -25.80 17.13 13.79
N LEU A 161 -25.20 16.53 14.82
CA LEU A 161 -25.95 16.10 16.03
C LEU A 161 -26.59 17.30 16.74
N GLY A 162 -25.87 18.43 16.82
CA GLY A 162 -26.39 19.68 17.37
C GLY A 162 -27.58 20.24 16.57
N LEU A 163 -27.52 20.19 15.24
CA LEU A 163 -28.60 20.58 14.35
C LEU A 163 -29.83 19.70 14.56
N VAL A 164 -29.65 18.38 14.53
CA VAL A 164 -30.72 17.40 14.74
C VAL A 164 -31.37 17.61 16.12
N TRP A 165 -30.54 17.77 17.16
CA TRP A 165 -31.02 18.08 18.50
C TRP A 165 -31.82 19.39 18.55
N TRP A 166 -31.36 20.44 17.85
CA TRP A 166 -32.06 21.71 17.76
C TRP A 166 -33.43 21.54 17.08
N MET A 167 -33.51 20.79 15.98
CA MET A 167 -34.76 20.55 15.23
C MET A 167 -35.84 19.87 16.08
N PHE A 168 -35.45 19.01 17.05
CA PHE A 168 -36.38 18.31 17.94
C PHE A 168 -36.67 19.03 19.27
N THR A 169 -35.86 20.00 19.67
CA THR A 169 -36.01 20.66 20.97
C THR A 169 -36.51 22.10 20.88
N ALA A 170 -36.36 22.74 19.71
CA ALA A 170 -36.71 24.13 19.48
C ALA A 170 -38.10 24.33 18.84
N HIS A 171 -39.08 23.45 19.12
CA HIS A 171 -40.40 23.49 18.47
C HIS A 171 -41.19 24.79 18.68
N SER A 172 -40.87 25.56 19.72
CA SER A 172 -41.47 26.87 20.00
C SER A 172 -40.89 28.01 19.17
N LYS A 173 -39.79 27.79 18.43
CA LYS A 173 -39.15 28.79 17.59
C LYS A 173 -39.78 28.84 16.19
N PRO A 174 -39.78 30.00 15.52
CA PRO A 174 -40.28 30.10 14.15
C PRO A 174 -39.49 29.20 13.18
N PRO A 175 -40.15 28.56 12.19
CA PRO A 175 -39.49 27.71 11.19
C PRO A 175 -38.40 28.44 10.38
N GLU A 176 -38.43 29.77 10.30
CA GLU A 176 -37.44 30.60 9.64
C GLU A 176 -36.08 30.53 10.35
N VAL A 177 -36.08 30.45 11.68
CA VAL A 177 -34.83 30.29 12.46
C VAL A 177 -34.21 28.93 12.19
N ALA A 178 -35.04 27.89 12.03
CA ALA A 178 -34.61 26.55 11.65
C ALA A 178 -33.95 26.53 10.27
N ALA A 179 -34.56 27.23 9.31
CA ALA A 179 -34.00 27.38 7.97
C ALA A 179 -32.65 28.12 7.98
N GLN A 180 -32.55 29.24 8.70
CA GLN A 180 -31.29 29.99 8.83
C GLN A 180 -30.18 29.15 9.48
N LEU A 181 -30.52 28.37 10.52
CA LEU A 181 -29.56 27.47 11.15
C LEU A 181 -29.08 26.39 10.17
N ALA A 182 -29.99 25.76 9.43
CA ALA A 182 -29.67 24.74 8.43
C ALA A 182 -28.77 25.30 7.31
N GLU A 183 -29.04 26.51 6.81
CA GLU A 183 -28.22 27.18 5.80
C GLU A 183 -26.79 27.47 6.28
N ARG A 184 -26.68 28.10 7.46
CA ARG A 184 -25.37 28.46 8.03
C ARG A 184 -24.57 27.22 8.42
N TRP A 185 -25.22 26.21 8.98
CA TRP A 185 -24.61 24.92 9.25
C TRP A 185 -24.12 24.24 7.96
N SER A 186 -24.92 24.26 6.89
CA SER A 186 -24.55 23.66 5.61
C SER A 186 -23.24 24.24 5.05
N LEU A 187 -22.96 25.53 5.26
CA LEU A 187 -21.68 26.14 4.88
C LEU A 187 -20.51 25.59 5.69
N VAL A 188 -20.65 25.50 7.02
CA VAL A 188 -19.63 24.91 7.90
C VAL A 188 -19.40 23.44 7.55
N ALA A 189 -20.47 22.69 7.34
CA ALA A 189 -20.42 21.28 6.97
C ALA A 189 -19.68 21.05 5.65
N LYS A 190 -19.94 21.86 4.61
CA LYS A 190 -19.22 21.78 3.33
C LYS A 190 -17.71 22.00 3.51
N ALA A 191 -17.31 23.01 4.28
CA ALA A 191 -15.91 23.29 4.54
C ALA A 191 -15.24 22.14 5.32
N ALA A 192 -15.90 21.63 6.35
CA ALA A 192 -15.40 20.52 7.16
C ALA A 192 -15.27 19.22 6.34
N VAL A 193 -16.29 18.84 5.58
CA VAL A 193 -16.25 17.65 4.71
C VAL A 193 -15.21 17.80 3.60
N GLY A 194 -15.03 18.99 3.04
CA GLY A 194 -13.97 19.27 2.07
C GLY A 194 -12.57 19.05 2.66
N LEU A 195 -12.33 19.55 3.88
CA LEU A 195 -11.08 19.33 4.60
C LEU A 195 -10.85 17.85 4.94
N VAL A 196 -11.90 17.14 5.39
CA VAL A 196 -11.88 15.69 5.63
C VAL A 196 -11.52 14.92 4.35
N ALA A 197 -12.06 15.32 3.20
CA ALA A 197 -11.74 14.67 1.92
C ALA A 197 -10.27 14.84 1.54
N VAL A 198 -9.74 16.07 1.60
CA VAL A 198 -8.34 16.36 1.27
C VAL A 198 -7.38 15.63 2.20
N THR A 199 -7.58 15.77 3.52
CA THR A 199 -6.75 15.10 4.53
C THR A 199 -6.89 13.58 4.48
N GLY A 200 -8.08 13.06 4.17
CA GLY A 200 -8.33 11.62 4.03
C GLY A 200 -7.59 11.00 2.85
N VAL A 201 -7.52 11.68 1.70
CA VAL A 201 -6.71 11.24 0.55
C VAL A 201 -5.23 11.23 0.92
N ALA A 202 -4.76 12.30 1.57
CA ALA A 202 -3.38 12.42 2.01
C ALA A 202 -3.01 11.25 2.95
N MET A 203 -3.84 10.96 3.95
CA MET A 203 -3.63 9.82 4.86
C MET A 203 -3.72 8.46 4.16
N ALA A 204 -4.61 8.29 3.19
CA ALA A 204 -4.78 7.02 2.47
C ALA A 204 -3.54 6.66 1.63
N TYR A 205 -2.82 7.65 1.12
CA TYR A 205 -1.57 7.43 0.37
C TYR A 205 -0.55 6.63 1.21
N GLU A 206 -0.35 7.00 2.47
CA GLU A 206 0.61 6.32 3.36
C GLU A 206 0.05 5.04 4.01
N ASN A 207 -1.19 5.08 4.50
CA ASN A 207 -1.76 3.97 5.28
C ASN A 207 -2.32 2.84 4.42
N VAL A 208 -2.61 3.10 3.14
CA VAL A 208 -3.15 2.10 2.21
C VAL A 208 -2.13 1.76 1.14
N GLY A 209 -1.45 2.75 0.56
CA GLY A 209 -0.40 2.57 -0.45
C GLY A 209 -0.92 2.19 -1.83
N SER A 210 -1.83 1.21 -1.92
CA SER A 210 -2.29 0.65 -3.20
C SER A 210 -3.80 0.34 -3.21
N VAL A 211 -4.40 0.29 -4.41
CA VAL A 211 -5.80 -0.14 -4.57
C VAL A 211 -6.03 -1.59 -4.10
N PRO A 212 -5.12 -2.55 -4.38
CA PRO A 212 -5.19 -3.89 -3.82
C PRO A 212 -5.34 -3.91 -2.30
N ASN A 213 -4.49 -3.16 -1.61
CA ASN A 213 -4.50 -3.05 -0.15
C ASN A 213 -5.85 -2.52 0.38
N MET A 214 -6.55 -1.67 -0.40
CA MET A 214 -7.86 -1.15 -0.03
C MET A 214 -8.96 -2.23 -0.01
N LEU A 215 -8.90 -3.26 -0.86
CA LEU A 215 -9.94 -4.30 -0.93
C LEU A 215 -9.53 -5.58 -0.21
N ALA A 216 -8.24 -5.83 -0.15
CA ALA A 216 -7.71 -7.12 0.26
C ALA A 216 -7.39 -7.22 1.75
N THR A 217 -7.09 -6.09 2.39
CA THR A 217 -6.75 -6.05 3.83
C THR A 217 -7.98 -5.80 4.70
N PRO A 218 -7.98 -6.22 5.98
CA PRO A 218 -9.04 -5.88 6.94
C PRO A 218 -9.22 -4.36 7.09
N TYR A 219 -8.10 -3.62 7.16
CA TYR A 219 -8.08 -2.16 7.23
C TYR A 219 -8.78 -1.53 6.02
N GLY A 220 -8.40 -1.94 4.82
CA GLY A 220 -8.94 -1.44 3.57
C GLY A 220 -10.45 -1.69 3.44
N ARG A 221 -10.93 -2.87 3.86
CA ARG A 221 -12.36 -3.20 3.84
C ARG A 221 -13.17 -2.32 4.76
N LEU A 222 -12.66 -2.02 5.96
CA LEU A 222 -13.30 -1.05 6.86
C LEU A 222 -13.25 0.36 6.29
N LEU A 223 -12.16 0.76 5.63
CA LEU A 223 -12.11 2.03 4.92
C LEU A 223 -13.13 2.08 3.77
N THR A 224 -13.31 0.99 3.04
CA THR A 224 -14.32 0.87 1.98
C THR A 224 -15.74 1.01 2.55
N LEU A 225 -16.02 0.36 3.69
CA LEU A 225 -17.26 0.55 4.43
C LEU A 225 -17.44 2.01 4.89
N LYS A 226 -16.38 2.64 5.40
CA LYS A 226 -16.37 4.07 5.78
C LYS A 226 -16.71 4.96 4.58
N LEU A 227 -16.14 4.71 3.41
CA LEU A 227 -16.46 5.46 2.20
C LEU A 227 -17.91 5.23 1.75
N ALA A 228 -18.43 4.01 1.85
CA ALA A 228 -19.84 3.72 1.55
C ALA A 228 -20.80 4.45 2.49
N LEU A 229 -20.50 4.49 3.79
CA LEU A 229 -21.24 5.27 4.78
C LEU A 229 -21.17 6.77 4.50
N LEU A 230 -20.00 7.28 4.08
CA LEU A 230 -19.85 8.67 3.66
C LEU A 230 -20.71 8.98 2.43
N CYS A 231 -20.77 8.09 1.44
CA CYS A 231 -21.68 8.25 0.31
C CYS A 231 -23.15 8.32 0.78
N ALA A 232 -23.57 7.48 1.72
CA ALA A 232 -24.93 7.52 2.27
C ALA A 232 -25.24 8.85 2.99
N VAL A 233 -24.28 9.37 3.78
CA VAL A 233 -24.34 10.71 4.39
C VAL A 233 -24.51 11.78 3.31
N LEU A 234 -23.67 11.78 2.27
CA LEU A 234 -23.70 12.78 1.22
C LEU A 234 -25.00 12.74 0.40
N LEU A 235 -25.61 11.56 0.23
CA LEU A 235 -26.94 11.44 -0.39
C LEU A 235 -28.04 12.06 0.48
N CYS A 236 -27.99 11.88 1.81
CA CYS A 236 -28.91 12.55 2.74
C CYS A 236 -28.72 14.08 2.69
N ALA A 237 -27.47 14.54 2.75
CA ALA A 237 -27.14 15.96 2.64
C ALA A 237 -27.60 16.56 1.30
N LEU A 238 -27.41 15.83 0.19
CA LEU A 238 -27.90 16.23 -1.14
C LEU A 238 -29.42 16.33 -1.18
N ALA A 239 -30.14 15.41 -0.53
CA ALA A 239 -31.59 15.48 -0.43
C ALA A 239 -32.02 16.76 0.31
N ILE A 240 -31.38 17.09 1.44
CA ILE A 240 -31.65 18.33 2.21
C ILE A 240 -31.37 19.57 1.35
N VAL A 241 -30.22 19.63 0.68
CA VAL A 241 -29.84 20.75 -0.19
C VAL A 241 -30.82 20.92 -1.36
N ARG A 242 -31.28 19.82 -1.97
CA ARG A 242 -32.28 19.86 -3.04
C ARG A 242 -33.62 20.38 -2.53
N TYR A 243 -34.06 19.92 -1.36
CA TYR A 243 -35.27 20.43 -0.72
C TYR A 243 -35.16 21.95 -0.49
N MET A 244 -34.03 22.43 0.02
CA MET A 244 -33.81 23.85 0.26
C MET A 244 -33.80 24.70 -1.01
N HIS A 245 -33.20 24.21 -2.10
CA HIS A 245 -33.19 24.92 -3.38
C HIS A 245 -34.53 24.89 -4.13
N ALA A 246 -35.30 23.81 -4.01
CA ALA A 246 -36.62 23.70 -4.66
C ALA A 246 -37.72 24.45 -3.90
N ARG A 247 -37.47 24.84 -2.64
CA ARG A 247 -38.43 25.56 -1.80
C ARG A 247 -38.67 26.99 -2.35
N PRO A 248 -39.93 27.44 -2.49
CA PRO A 248 -40.24 28.84 -2.78
C PRO A 248 -39.74 29.76 -1.66
N ALA A 249 -39.24 30.97 -1.99
CA ALA A 249 -38.67 31.90 -1.01
C ALA A 249 -39.58 32.22 0.20
N ASN A 250 -40.91 32.19 0.00
CA ASN A 250 -41.92 32.43 1.04
C ASN A 250 -42.68 31.16 1.47
N GLY A 251 -42.28 29.96 1.01
CA GLY A 251 -42.94 28.70 1.35
C GLY A 251 -42.59 28.23 2.77
N PRO A 252 -43.42 27.44 3.45
CA PRO A 252 -43.13 26.95 4.80
C PRO A 252 -41.90 26.03 4.85
N PHE A 253 -41.08 26.15 5.90
CA PHE A 253 -39.96 25.23 6.16
C PHE A 253 -40.45 24.00 6.91
N ASN A 254 -40.21 22.81 6.35
CA ASN A 254 -40.60 21.53 6.93
C ASN A 254 -39.52 21.04 7.88
N VAL A 255 -39.60 21.51 9.13
CA VAL A 255 -38.68 21.15 10.23
C VAL A 255 -38.64 19.63 10.44
N ASP A 256 -39.81 18.97 10.39
CA ASP A 256 -39.91 17.53 10.64
C ASP A 256 -39.18 16.70 9.58
N TRP A 257 -39.30 17.09 8.30
CA TRP A 257 -38.62 16.38 7.22
C TRP A 257 -37.10 16.55 7.31
N VAL A 258 -36.61 17.77 7.52
CA VAL A 258 -35.17 18.03 7.70
C VAL A 258 -34.64 17.34 8.95
N GLY A 259 -35.40 17.34 10.05
CA GLY A 259 -35.06 16.62 11.27
C GLY A 259 -34.96 15.10 11.06
N LYS A 260 -35.90 14.49 10.33
CA LYS A 260 -35.89 13.05 10.01
C LYS A 260 -34.73 12.66 9.09
N VAL A 261 -34.52 13.39 8.00
CA VAL A 261 -33.41 13.12 7.06
C VAL A 261 -32.06 13.38 7.74
N GLY A 262 -31.94 14.47 8.50
CA GLY A 262 -30.76 14.77 9.29
C GLY A 262 -30.49 13.72 10.38
N SER A 263 -31.52 13.11 10.96
CA SER A 263 -31.37 11.99 11.90
C SER A 263 -30.80 10.75 11.20
N LEU A 264 -31.28 10.44 10.00
CA LEU A 264 -30.73 9.35 9.20
C LEU A 264 -29.27 9.63 8.80
N GLU A 265 -28.95 10.87 8.41
CA GLU A 265 -27.58 11.32 8.16
C GLU A 265 -26.70 11.15 9.40
N ALA A 266 -27.21 11.51 10.59
CA ALA A 266 -26.51 11.36 11.85
C ALA A 266 -26.26 9.90 12.22
N VAL A 267 -27.19 8.98 11.92
CA VAL A 267 -26.99 7.53 12.11
C VAL A 267 -25.82 7.04 11.27
N PHE A 268 -25.75 7.41 9.99
CA PHE A 268 -24.59 7.08 9.15
C PHE A 268 -23.30 7.76 9.64
N GLY A 269 -23.38 9.01 10.12
CA GLY A 269 -22.27 9.74 10.73
C GLY A 269 -21.72 9.09 12.01
N LEU A 270 -22.59 8.55 12.85
CA LEU A 270 -22.20 7.76 14.02
C LEU A 270 -21.57 6.43 13.61
N GLY A 271 -22.09 5.78 12.56
CA GLY A 271 -21.47 4.62 11.94
C GLY A 271 -20.05 4.91 11.43
N LEU A 272 -19.83 6.05 10.76
CA LEU A 272 -18.51 6.51 10.33
C LEU A 272 -17.54 6.62 11.50
N LEU A 273 -17.98 7.22 12.62
CA LEU A 273 -17.16 7.35 13.82
C LEU A 273 -16.83 5.99 14.45
N GLY A 274 -17.80 5.06 14.49
CA GLY A 274 -17.59 3.71 14.99
C GLY A 274 -16.54 2.94 14.18
N VAL A 275 -16.67 2.97 12.84
CA VAL A 275 -15.70 2.35 11.93
C VAL A 275 -14.33 3.02 12.06
N ALA A 276 -14.28 4.36 12.14
CA ALA A 276 -13.03 5.09 12.31
C ALA A 276 -12.32 4.74 13.63
N GLY A 277 -13.07 4.57 14.73
CA GLY A 277 -12.52 4.12 16.01
C GLY A 277 -11.88 2.73 15.94
N TYR A 278 -12.43 1.84 15.10
CA TYR A 278 -11.86 0.52 14.86
C TYR A 278 -10.63 0.55 13.95
N ILE A 279 -10.67 1.31 12.85
CA ILE A 279 -9.52 1.52 11.95
C ILE A 279 -8.32 2.08 12.72
N ALA A 280 -8.55 2.95 13.70
CA ALA A 280 -7.49 3.60 14.47
C ALA A 280 -6.69 2.66 15.41
N VAL A 281 -7.11 1.38 15.56
CA VAL A 281 -6.50 0.42 16.49
C VAL A 281 -6.06 -0.88 15.84
N ILE A 282 -6.14 -0.99 14.51
CA ILE A 282 -5.67 -2.15 13.74
C ILE A 282 -4.47 -1.76 12.88
N THR A 283 -3.76 -2.77 12.37
CA THR A 283 -2.62 -2.60 11.47
C THR A 283 -3.04 -1.83 10.20
N PRO A 284 -2.31 -0.76 9.81
CA PRO A 284 -2.51 -0.10 8.52
C PRO A 284 -2.38 -1.07 7.34
N ALA A 285 -3.14 -0.83 6.27
CA ALA A 285 -3.17 -1.72 5.11
C ALA A 285 -1.84 -1.80 4.37
N SER A 286 -0.98 -0.78 4.43
CA SER A 286 0.37 -0.78 3.86
C SER A 286 1.39 -1.61 4.64
N HIS A 287 1.03 -2.08 5.85
CA HIS A 287 1.87 -2.94 6.69
C HIS A 287 1.28 -4.34 6.88
N GLU A 288 0.16 -4.63 6.23
CA GLU A 288 -0.47 -5.95 6.27
C GLU A 288 0.26 -6.88 5.31
N THR A 289 0.60 -8.07 5.78
CA THR A 289 1.33 -9.08 4.99
C THR A 289 0.42 -10.24 4.59
N ASP A 290 -0.67 -10.46 5.32
CA ASP A 290 -1.70 -11.45 4.99
C ASP A 290 -2.84 -10.78 4.22
N ILE A 291 -2.75 -10.86 2.90
CA ILE A 291 -3.63 -10.15 1.97
C ILE A 291 -4.62 -11.16 1.36
N TYR A 292 -5.92 -10.93 1.50
CA TYR A 292 -6.93 -11.78 0.84
C TYR A 292 -7.63 -11.00 -0.26
N TRP A 293 -7.34 -11.30 -1.51
CA TRP A 293 -8.02 -10.66 -2.64
C TRP A 293 -9.44 -11.24 -2.83
N PRO A 294 -10.51 -10.43 -2.73
CA PRO A 294 -11.87 -10.96 -2.71
C PRO A 294 -12.52 -11.10 -4.10
N LEU A 295 -11.89 -10.58 -5.16
CA LEU A 295 -12.47 -10.54 -6.50
C LEU A 295 -11.83 -11.60 -7.41
N PRO A 296 -12.57 -12.22 -8.32
CA PRO A 296 -12.01 -13.20 -9.27
C PRO A 296 -11.21 -12.54 -10.41
N PHE A 297 -10.99 -11.23 -10.36
CA PHE A 297 -10.29 -10.46 -11.38
C PHE A 297 -9.46 -9.35 -10.75
N ARG A 298 -8.45 -8.88 -11.49
CA ARG A 298 -7.67 -7.67 -11.20
C ARG A 298 -7.58 -6.79 -12.44
N LEU A 299 -7.37 -5.49 -12.24
CA LEU A 299 -7.10 -4.56 -13.34
C LEU A 299 -5.58 -4.51 -13.59
N SER A 300 -5.14 -4.80 -14.80
CA SER A 300 -3.72 -4.74 -15.15
C SER A 300 -3.51 -4.39 -16.61
N TYR A 301 -2.77 -3.30 -16.87
CA TYR A 301 -2.33 -2.96 -18.22
C TYR A 301 -1.36 -4.00 -18.78
N ILE A 302 -0.35 -4.38 -17.99
CA ILE A 302 0.73 -5.28 -18.42
C ILE A 302 0.18 -6.65 -18.85
N ALA A 303 -0.79 -7.18 -18.12
CA ALA A 303 -1.43 -8.47 -18.41
C ALA A 303 -2.49 -8.41 -19.53
N THR A 304 -3.01 -7.21 -19.86
CA THR A 304 -4.03 -7.04 -20.91
C THR A 304 -3.43 -6.36 -22.15
N TRP A 305 -3.57 -5.05 -22.27
CA TRP A 305 -3.13 -4.25 -23.41
C TRP A 305 -1.61 -4.26 -23.62
N GLY A 306 -0.83 -4.46 -22.56
CA GLY A 306 0.63 -4.64 -22.61
C GLY A 306 1.07 -5.88 -23.39
N GLN A 307 0.21 -6.90 -23.46
CA GLN A 307 0.42 -8.09 -24.30
C GLN A 307 0.09 -7.88 -25.78
N LYS A 308 -0.33 -6.66 -26.17
CA LYS A 308 -0.73 -6.32 -27.54
C LYS A 308 -1.80 -7.28 -28.08
N PRO A 309 -3.00 -7.34 -27.45
CA PRO A 309 -4.04 -8.29 -27.81
C PRO A 309 -4.46 -8.14 -29.28
N ILE A 310 -4.56 -9.27 -29.97
CA ILE A 310 -4.93 -9.31 -31.39
C ILE A 310 -6.41 -8.93 -31.55
N PHE A 311 -6.71 -8.09 -32.54
CA PHE A 311 -8.08 -7.73 -32.89
C PHE A 311 -8.72 -8.83 -33.77
N PRO A 312 -10.00 -9.22 -33.54
CA PRO A 312 -10.95 -8.74 -32.54
C PRO A 312 -11.11 -9.68 -31.33
N SER A 313 -10.34 -9.46 -30.25
CA SER A 313 -10.53 -10.17 -28.98
C SER A 313 -11.64 -9.54 -28.10
N PRO A 314 -12.17 -10.24 -27.07
CA PRO A 314 -13.15 -9.68 -26.14
C PRO A 314 -12.72 -8.36 -25.48
N ILE A 315 -11.43 -8.18 -25.19
CA ILE A 315 -10.84 -6.95 -24.62
C ILE A 315 -11.14 -5.72 -25.51
N TRP A 316 -11.03 -5.89 -26.83
CA TRP A 316 -11.32 -4.82 -27.80
C TRP A 316 -12.80 -4.43 -27.79
N TRP A 317 -13.71 -5.40 -27.73
CA TRP A 317 -15.15 -5.12 -27.71
C TRP A 317 -15.57 -4.31 -26.48
N TRP A 318 -15.01 -4.62 -25.31
CA TRP A 318 -15.26 -3.84 -24.09
C TRP A 318 -14.72 -2.40 -24.18
N ALA A 319 -13.53 -2.21 -24.75
CA ALA A 319 -12.99 -0.86 -24.98
C ALA A 319 -13.84 -0.04 -25.96
N ILE A 320 -14.32 -0.67 -27.04
CA ILE A 320 -15.23 -0.03 -28.00
C ILE A 320 -16.55 0.36 -27.31
N ALA A 321 -17.15 -0.54 -26.53
CA ALA A 321 -18.37 -0.26 -25.78
C ALA A 321 -18.20 0.93 -24.82
N SER A 322 -17.07 1.00 -24.11
CA SER A 322 -16.71 2.16 -23.28
C SER A 322 -16.69 3.46 -24.09
N GLY A 323 -16.00 3.46 -25.24
CA GLY A 323 -15.92 4.63 -26.13
C GLY A 323 -17.29 5.10 -26.60
N VAL A 324 -18.17 4.18 -27.02
CA VAL A 324 -19.54 4.48 -27.45
C VAL A 324 -20.37 5.09 -26.31
N LEU A 325 -20.31 4.51 -25.10
CA LEU A 325 -21.04 5.02 -23.94
C LEU A 325 -20.56 6.40 -23.48
N ALA A 326 -19.25 6.65 -23.54
CA ALA A 326 -18.67 7.97 -23.25
C ALA A 326 -19.15 9.03 -24.26
N ILE A 327 -19.21 8.67 -25.55
CA ILE A 327 -19.78 9.55 -26.59
C ILE A 327 -21.27 9.82 -26.30
N ILE A 328 -22.05 8.81 -25.93
CA ILE A 328 -23.46 8.99 -25.55
C ILE A 328 -23.59 9.96 -24.36
N ALA A 329 -22.79 9.79 -23.31
CA ALA A 329 -22.79 10.68 -22.15
C ALA A 329 -22.51 12.14 -22.54
N ALA A 330 -21.52 12.35 -23.42
CA ALA A 330 -21.15 13.65 -23.94
C ALA A 330 -22.24 14.28 -24.83
N LEU A 331 -22.85 13.48 -25.71
CA LEU A 331 -23.98 13.92 -26.55
C LEU A 331 -25.19 14.33 -25.70
N VAL A 332 -25.53 13.55 -24.67
CA VAL A 332 -26.60 13.90 -23.72
C VAL A 332 -26.27 15.19 -22.96
N TRP A 333 -25.00 15.42 -22.62
CA TRP A 333 -24.56 16.62 -21.93
C TRP A 333 -24.59 17.87 -22.82
N TRP A 334 -24.21 17.76 -24.09
CA TRP A 334 -24.17 18.92 -24.99
C TRP A 334 -25.52 19.25 -25.64
N THR A 335 -26.39 18.27 -25.87
CA THR A 335 -27.67 18.47 -26.55
C THR A 335 -28.65 19.28 -25.68
N PRO A 336 -29.13 20.47 -26.08
CA PRO A 336 -30.02 21.29 -25.25
C PRO A 336 -31.36 20.62 -24.90
N ALA A 337 -31.88 19.78 -25.80
CA ALA A 337 -33.17 19.09 -25.64
C ALA A 337 -33.20 18.05 -24.51
N THR A 338 -32.04 17.60 -24.01
CA THR A 338 -31.93 16.59 -22.95
C THR A 338 -31.68 17.20 -21.57
N ARG A 339 -31.72 18.53 -21.41
CA ARG A 339 -31.35 19.25 -20.17
C ARG A 339 -31.96 18.66 -18.90
N GLU A 340 -33.24 18.30 -18.92
CA GLU A 340 -33.92 17.70 -17.77
C GLU A 340 -33.43 16.28 -17.44
N LYS A 341 -32.96 15.54 -18.45
CA LYS A 341 -32.47 14.15 -18.32
C LYS A 341 -30.99 14.06 -17.97
N ARG A 342 -30.19 15.12 -18.18
CA ARG A 342 -28.74 15.15 -17.91
C ARG A 342 -28.38 14.73 -16.50
N LEU A 343 -29.25 15.06 -15.53
CA LEU A 343 -29.06 14.74 -14.12
C LEU A 343 -28.93 13.24 -13.83
N TYR A 344 -29.57 12.40 -14.65
CA TYR A 344 -29.60 10.94 -14.45
C TYR A 344 -28.89 10.19 -15.58
N ALA A 345 -29.14 10.58 -16.83
CA ALA A 345 -28.63 9.88 -18.00
C ALA A 345 -27.12 10.04 -18.18
N THR A 346 -26.56 11.23 -17.92
CA THR A 346 -25.12 11.45 -18.05
C THR A 346 -24.33 10.65 -17.00
N PRO A 347 -24.64 10.71 -15.68
CA PRO A 347 -23.97 9.86 -14.70
C PRO A 347 -24.11 8.37 -14.99
N ALA A 348 -25.30 7.89 -15.36
CA ALA A 348 -25.52 6.49 -15.68
C ALA A 348 -24.68 6.01 -16.87
N ALA A 349 -24.66 6.77 -17.96
CA ALA A 349 -23.85 6.45 -19.14
C ALA A 349 -22.35 6.52 -18.83
N THR A 350 -21.89 7.50 -18.05
CA THR A 350 -20.49 7.59 -17.61
C THR A 350 -20.09 6.40 -16.74
N ILE A 351 -20.93 5.99 -15.78
CA ILE A 351 -20.67 4.82 -14.94
C ILE A 351 -20.58 3.55 -15.80
N ALA A 352 -21.50 3.37 -16.74
CA ALA A 352 -21.47 2.25 -17.66
C ALA A 352 -20.20 2.25 -18.55
N ALA A 353 -19.79 3.42 -19.05
CA ALA A 353 -18.55 3.57 -19.82
C ALA A 353 -17.32 3.17 -18.99
N LEU A 354 -17.20 3.68 -17.77
CA LEU A 354 -16.12 3.34 -16.85
C LEU A 354 -16.09 1.85 -16.49
N PHE A 355 -17.26 1.22 -16.33
CA PHE A 355 -17.36 -0.21 -16.10
C PHE A 355 -16.85 -1.01 -17.31
N CYS A 356 -17.30 -0.70 -18.52
CA CYS A 356 -16.79 -1.34 -19.74
C CYS A 356 -15.28 -1.14 -19.91
N LEU A 357 -14.78 0.06 -19.57
CA LEU A 357 -13.35 0.34 -19.58
C LEU A 357 -12.62 -0.57 -18.60
N ALA A 358 -13.07 -0.65 -17.34
CA ALA A 358 -12.46 -1.50 -16.33
C ALA A 358 -12.44 -2.98 -16.77
N VAL A 359 -13.52 -3.49 -17.36
CA VAL A 359 -13.56 -4.87 -17.88
C VAL A 359 -12.52 -5.09 -18.98
N SER A 360 -12.26 -4.10 -19.85
CA SER A 360 -11.20 -4.19 -20.87
C SER A 360 -9.78 -4.28 -20.29
N PHE A 361 -9.56 -3.81 -19.06
CA PHE A 361 -8.29 -3.96 -18.33
C PHE A 361 -8.30 -5.13 -17.33
N SER A 362 -9.39 -5.89 -17.26
CA SER A 362 -9.52 -6.99 -16.31
C SER A 362 -8.80 -8.25 -16.79
N THR A 363 -8.11 -8.92 -15.88
CA THR A 363 -7.55 -10.26 -16.03
C THR A 363 -7.93 -11.10 -14.82
N GLU A 364 -7.85 -12.41 -14.93
CA GLU A 364 -8.11 -13.33 -13.82
C GLU A 364 -7.20 -13.02 -12.62
N ALA A 365 -7.76 -13.14 -11.43
CA ALA A 365 -7.04 -13.00 -10.17
C ALA A 365 -7.56 -14.04 -9.17
N TYR A 366 -6.70 -14.33 -8.20
CA TYR A 366 -6.88 -15.34 -7.19
C TYR A 366 -6.78 -14.71 -5.81
N THR A 367 -7.13 -15.48 -4.78
CA THR A 367 -7.02 -15.04 -3.38
C THR A 367 -5.60 -14.60 -3.02
N ASP A 368 -4.60 -15.25 -3.61
CA ASP A 368 -3.17 -15.07 -3.30
C ASP A 368 -2.46 -14.07 -4.22
N THR A 369 -3.14 -13.50 -5.22
CA THR A 369 -2.56 -12.62 -6.27
C THR A 369 -1.69 -11.50 -5.71
N TYR A 370 -2.07 -10.95 -4.55
CA TYR A 370 -1.43 -9.81 -3.92
C TYR A 370 -0.68 -10.19 -2.64
N ASN A 371 -0.38 -11.48 -2.44
CA ASN A 371 0.40 -11.93 -1.29
C ASN A 371 1.85 -11.53 -1.45
N ASP A 372 2.42 -11.01 -0.37
CA ASP A 372 3.85 -10.80 -0.27
C ASP A 372 4.56 -12.15 -0.08
N PRO A 373 5.76 -12.31 -0.66
CA PRO A 373 6.54 -13.52 -0.50
C PRO A 373 7.11 -13.63 0.91
N THR A 374 7.18 -14.86 1.44
CA THR A 374 7.88 -15.13 2.71
C THR A 374 9.39 -15.20 2.55
N GLN A 375 9.86 -15.39 1.30
CA GLN A 375 11.27 -15.58 0.98
C GLN A 375 11.84 -14.42 0.16
N ASP A 376 12.88 -13.78 0.68
CA ASP A 376 13.62 -12.74 -0.02
C ASP A 376 14.27 -13.28 -1.30
N PHE A 377 14.36 -12.43 -2.34
CA PHE A 377 15.01 -12.74 -3.63
C PHE A 377 16.54 -12.83 -3.50
N THR A 378 16.99 -13.93 -2.89
CA THR A 378 18.40 -14.21 -2.58
C THR A 378 18.97 -15.32 -3.45
N ALA A 379 20.30 -15.37 -3.60
CA ALA A 379 20.98 -16.44 -4.33
C ALA A 379 20.71 -17.83 -3.70
N GLU A 380 20.63 -17.90 -2.37
CA GLU A 380 20.28 -19.10 -1.62
C GLU A 380 18.84 -19.56 -1.92
N SER A 381 17.87 -18.63 -1.88
CA SER A 381 16.47 -18.89 -2.24
C SER A 381 16.33 -19.41 -3.67
N ILE A 382 16.96 -18.73 -4.63
CA ILE A 382 16.99 -19.14 -6.04
C ILE A 382 17.59 -20.54 -6.19
N THR A 383 18.64 -20.86 -5.43
CA THR A 383 19.30 -22.17 -5.48
C THR A 383 18.42 -23.30 -4.94
N ARG A 384 17.66 -23.06 -3.87
CA ARG A 384 16.65 -24.01 -3.35
C ARG A 384 15.52 -24.19 -4.37
N GLY A 385 14.98 -23.09 -4.89
CA GLY A 385 13.95 -23.12 -5.95
C GLY A 385 14.39 -23.86 -7.20
N MET A 386 15.64 -23.66 -7.64
CA MET A 386 16.22 -24.41 -8.76
C MET A 386 16.24 -25.91 -8.49
N THR A 387 16.57 -26.33 -7.26
CA THR A 387 16.61 -27.75 -6.89
C THR A 387 15.20 -28.34 -6.93
N ALA A 388 14.23 -27.67 -6.32
CA ALA A 388 12.83 -28.06 -6.38
C ALA A 388 12.28 -28.11 -7.83
N PHE A 389 12.70 -27.19 -8.70
CA PHE A 389 12.32 -27.20 -10.11
C PHE A 389 12.85 -28.44 -10.85
N GLN A 390 14.12 -28.79 -10.62
CA GLN A 390 14.74 -29.97 -11.24
C GLN A 390 14.05 -31.26 -10.81
N GLU A 391 13.58 -31.33 -9.56
CA GLU A 391 12.91 -32.52 -9.02
C GLU A 391 11.45 -32.64 -9.50
N ASN A 392 10.74 -31.53 -9.68
CA ASN A 392 9.28 -31.54 -9.82
C ASN A 392 8.76 -31.07 -11.19
N CYS A 393 9.50 -30.25 -11.94
CA CYS A 393 8.95 -29.51 -13.08
C CYS A 393 9.50 -29.94 -14.45
N VAL A 394 10.71 -30.52 -14.49
CA VAL A 394 11.43 -30.80 -15.75
C VAL A 394 10.78 -31.85 -16.63
N GLY A 395 9.94 -32.73 -16.07
CA GLY A 395 9.20 -33.74 -16.84
C GLY A 395 8.31 -33.11 -17.92
N CYS A 396 7.68 -31.97 -17.60
CA CYS A 396 6.82 -31.24 -18.53
C CYS A 396 7.51 -30.01 -19.12
N HIS A 397 8.19 -29.19 -18.30
CA HIS A 397 8.78 -27.93 -18.74
C HIS A 397 10.18 -28.06 -19.33
N GLY A 398 10.84 -29.22 -19.17
CA GLY A 398 12.21 -29.46 -19.59
C GLY A 398 13.25 -28.89 -18.61
N PRO A 399 14.52 -29.34 -18.68
CA PRO A 399 15.57 -28.91 -17.74
C PRO A 399 15.84 -27.41 -17.72
N MET A 400 15.62 -26.74 -18.85
CA MET A 400 15.79 -25.30 -19.02
C MET A 400 14.49 -24.51 -18.92
N GLY A 401 13.34 -25.15 -18.68
CA GLY A 401 12.04 -24.50 -18.61
C GLY A 401 11.44 -24.05 -19.94
N GLU A 402 11.93 -24.55 -21.08
CA GLU A 402 11.52 -24.14 -22.43
C GLU A 402 10.18 -24.76 -22.89
N GLY A 403 9.49 -25.51 -22.03
CA GLY A 403 8.24 -26.19 -22.35
C GLY A 403 8.41 -27.47 -23.20
N ASN A 404 9.64 -27.97 -23.30
CA ASN A 404 10.04 -29.09 -24.17
C ASN A 404 10.38 -30.37 -23.40
N GLY A 405 9.81 -30.55 -22.20
CA GLY A 405 10.02 -31.75 -21.39
C GLY A 405 9.50 -33.02 -22.09
N PRO A 406 9.99 -34.21 -21.72
CA PRO A 406 9.61 -35.47 -22.36
C PRO A 406 8.09 -35.73 -22.37
N MET A 407 7.36 -35.20 -21.37
CA MET A 407 5.92 -35.36 -21.27
C MET A 407 5.11 -34.33 -22.08
N SER A 408 5.74 -33.27 -22.61
CA SER A 408 5.03 -32.10 -23.17
C SER A 408 4.17 -32.41 -24.41
N LYS A 409 4.51 -33.47 -25.16
CA LYS A 409 3.85 -33.80 -26.44
C LYS A 409 2.44 -34.36 -26.27
N ASP A 410 2.16 -35.01 -25.15
CA ASP A 410 0.95 -35.81 -24.94
C ASP A 410 -0.04 -35.19 -23.94
N LEU A 411 0.23 -33.96 -23.47
CA LEU A 411 -0.59 -33.27 -22.49
C LEU A 411 -1.92 -32.79 -23.10
N LYS A 412 -3.03 -33.16 -22.45
CA LYS A 412 -4.39 -32.76 -22.81
C LYS A 412 -5.18 -32.35 -21.58
N ASN A 413 -6.04 -31.33 -21.72
CA ASN A 413 -6.97 -30.95 -20.67
C ASN A 413 -8.16 -31.93 -20.57
N ALA A 414 -9.07 -31.69 -19.62
CA ALA A 414 -10.26 -32.51 -19.40
C ALA A 414 -11.18 -32.61 -20.64
N GLN A 415 -11.10 -31.66 -21.57
CA GLN A 415 -11.85 -31.65 -22.84
C GLN A 415 -11.10 -32.35 -23.98
N GLY A 416 -9.93 -32.95 -23.72
CA GLY A 416 -9.12 -33.64 -24.71
C GLY A 416 -8.35 -32.70 -25.65
N LEU A 417 -8.34 -31.40 -25.38
CA LEU A 417 -7.59 -30.42 -26.15
C LEU A 417 -6.12 -30.46 -25.75
N LYS A 418 -5.22 -30.43 -26.75
CA LYS A 418 -3.78 -30.38 -26.52
C LYS A 418 -3.43 -29.10 -25.74
N VAL A 419 -2.63 -29.25 -24.68
CA VAL A 419 -2.10 -28.14 -23.89
C VAL A 419 -0.59 -28.23 -23.91
N GLU A 420 0.06 -27.20 -24.43
CA GLU A 420 1.52 -27.12 -24.43
C GLU A 420 2.00 -26.42 -23.15
N PRO A 421 3.01 -26.97 -22.44
CA PRO A 421 3.63 -26.28 -21.32
C PRO A 421 4.17 -24.92 -21.75
N ALA A 422 3.97 -23.91 -20.91
CA ALA A 422 4.52 -22.59 -21.17
C ALA A 422 6.06 -22.61 -21.17
N ASP A 423 6.66 -21.83 -22.07
CA ASP A 423 8.09 -21.50 -22.02
C ASP A 423 8.35 -20.53 -20.86
N LEU A 424 8.88 -21.03 -19.76
CA LEU A 424 9.17 -20.29 -18.53
C LEU A 424 10.42 -19.41 -18.65
N THR A 425 11.15 -19.50 -19.76
CA THR A 425 12.30 -18.62 -20.06
C THR A 425 11.90 -17.35 -20.80
N ALA A 426 10.63 -17.26 -21.21
CA ALA A 426 10.09 -16.12 -21.94
C ALA A 426 9.54 -15.02 -21.01
N PRO A 427 9.48 -13.75 -21.47
CA PRO A 427 9.09 -12.61 -20.63
C PRO A 427 7.66 -12.64 -20.07
N HIS A 428 6.78 -13.52 -20.56
CA HIS A 428 5.37 -13.56 -20.16
C HIS A 428 5.18 -13.92 -18.67
N VAL A 429 6.15 -14.63 -18.05
CA VAL A 429 6.12 -14.93 -16.61
C VAL A 429 5.98 -13.64 -15.79
N GLY A 430 6.67 -12.56 -16.18
CA GLY A 430 6.59 -11.25 -15.53
C GLY A 430 5.29 -10.47 -15.78
N THR A 431 4.34 -11.05 -16.51
CA THR A 431 3.00 -10.46 -16.75
C THR A 431 1.96 -10.96 -15.75
N HIS A 432 2.31 -12.05 -15.05
CA HIS A 432 1.57 -12.58 -13.92
C HIS A 432 2.12 -12.00 -12.62
N THR A 433 1.28 -11.88 -11.60
CA THR A 433 1.81 -11.57 -10.27
C THR A 433 2.51 -12.81 -9.71
N ILE A 434 3.46 -12.61 -8.82
CA ILE A 434 4.08 -13.71 -8.08
C ILE A 434 3.05 -14.51 -7.27
N GLY A 435 2.00 -13.84 -6.78
CA GLY A 435 0.86 -14.45 -6.12
C GLY A 435 0.01 -15.34 -7.04
N ASP A 436 -0.18 -14.95 -8.30
CA ASP A 436 -0.84 -15.81 -9.30
C ASP A 436 -0.04 -17.11 -9.50
N ILE A 437 1.29 -17.02 -9.56
CA ILE A 437 2.18 -18.19 -9.69
C ILE A 437 2.13 -19.05 -8.42
N PHE A 438 2.14 -18.43 -7.24
CA PHE A 438 1.95 -19.13 -5.96
C PHE A 438 0.63 -19.89 -5.92
N HIS A 439 -0.44 -19.27 -6.39
CA HIS A 439 -1.75 -19.91 -6.50
C HIS A 439 -1.69 -21.15 -7.39
N TRP A 440 -1.08 -21.07 -8.57
CA TRP A 440 -0.96 -22.21 -9.47
C TRP A 440 -0.09 -23.35 -8.93
N LEU A 441 1.00 -23.02 -8.22
CA LEU A 441 1.79 -24.03 -7.51
C LEU A 441 0.98 -24.71 -6.40
N THR A 442 0.07 -23.96 -5.76
CA THR A 442 -0.76 -24.46 -4.66
C THR A 442 -1.93 -25.31 -5.11
N PHE A 443 -2.66 -24.88 -6.14
CA PHE A 443 -3.95 -25.48 -6.53
C PHE A 443 -3.93 -26.15 -7.91
N GLY A 444 -2.86 -25.95 -8.70
CA GLY A 444 -2.75 -26.41 -10.07
C GLY A 444 -2.90 -25.27 -11.09
N GLY A 445 -2.41 -25.49 -12.30
CA GLY A 445 -2.43 -24.48 -13.36
C GLY A 445 -3.81 -24.31 -14.02
N GLN A 446 -4.02 -23.16 -14.66
CA GLN A 446 -5.29 -22.75 -15.28
C GLN A 446 -5.89 -23.75 -16.27
N SER A 447 -5.04 -24.52 -16.97
CA SER A 447 -5.47 -25.52 -17.95
C SER A 447 -6.02 -26.81 -17.33
N GLY A 448 -5.86 -26.98 -16.01
CA GLY A 448 -6.17 -28.22 -15.30
C GLY A 448 -5.19 -29.37 -15.55
N VAL A 449 -4.13 -29.14 -16.34
CA VAL A 449 -3.12 -30.16 -16.67
C VAL A 449 -1.97 -30.15 -15.68
N MET A 450 -1.54 -28.97 -15.23
CA MET A 450 -0.51 -28.85 -14.21
C MET A 450 -1.11 -29.17 -12.84
N PRO A 451 -0.60 -30.18 -12.12
CA PRO A 451 -1.14 -30.59 -10.82
C PRO A 451 -0.82 -29.56 -9.73
N SER A 452 -1.49 -29.71 -8.58
CA SER A 452 -1.11 -29.03 -7.34
C SER A 452 0.20 -29.60 -6.79
N PHE A 453 1.04 -28.74 -6.22
CA PHE A 453 2.30 -29.11 -5.55
C PHE A 453 2.28 -28.86 -4.04
N SER A 454 1.15 -28.43 -3.46
CA SER A 454 1.05 -28.11 -2.02
C SER A 454 1.30 -29.29 -1.08
N HIS A 455 1.30 -30.52 -1.60
CA HIS A 455 1.56 -31.75 -0.87
C HIS A 455 3.02 -32.22 -0.94
N VAL A 456 3.83 -31.62 -1.82
CA VAL A 456 5.26 -31.94 -2.00
C VAL A 456 6.19 -30.76 -1.74
N LEU A 457 5.71 -29.52 -1.93
CA LEU A 457 6.43 -28.29 -1.63
C LEU A 457 5.67 -27.55 -0.53
N ASP A 458 6.37 -27.18 0.53
CA ASP A 458 5.78 -26.35 1.58
C ASP A 458 5.59 -24.89 1.10
N VAL A 459 5.17 -23.99 1.99
CA VAL A 459 4.96 -22.57 1.63
C VAL A 459 6.26 -21.90 1.20
N ASP A 460 7.35 -22.12 1.92
CA ASP A 460 8.63 -21.46 1.68
C ASP A 460 9.31 -22.02 0.43
N ASP A 461 9.22 -23.33 0.18
CA ASP A 461 9.71 -23.98 -1.03
C ASP A 461 9.02 -23.45 -2.30
N ARG A 462 7.72 -23.12 -2.20
CA ARG A 462 6.98 -22.52 -3.33
C ARG A 462 7.41 -21.08 -3.59
N TRP A 463 7.73 -20.30 -2.56
CA TRP A 463 8.29 -18.97 -2.74
C TRP A 463 9.73 -19.01 -3.27
N ASP A 464 10.56 -19.95 -2.79
CA ASP A 464 11.89 -20.21 -3.35
C ASP A 464 11.80 -20.60 -4.84
N MET A 465 10.85 -21.47 -5.21
CA MET A 465 10.54 -21.82 -6.59
C MET A 465 10.20 -20.58 -7.43
N ILE A 466 9.35 -19.69 -6.92
CA ILE A 466 8.98 -18.45 -7.62
C ILE A 466 10.20 -17.55 -7.84
N ASN A 467 11.07 -17.41 -6.83
CA ASN A 467 12.32 -16.66 -6.98
C ASN A 467 13.20 -17.27 -8.10
N TYR A 468 13.26 -18.60 -8.20
CA TYR A 468 13.91 -19.26 -9.34
C TYR A 468 13.20 -18.97 -10.68
N LEU A 469 11.87 -19.01 -10.74
CA LEU A 469 11.11 -18.71 -11.97
C LEU A 469 11.28 -17.27 -12.44
N LEU A 470 11.38 -16.31 -11.51
CA LEU A 470 11.65 -14.91 -11.82
C LEU A 470 13.00 -14.75 -12.54
N ILE A 471 14.07 -15.35 -12.01
CA ILE A 471 15.37 -15.32 -12.69
C ILE A 471 15.35 -16.15 -13.98
N LEU A 472 14.66 -17.29 -14.01
CA LEU A 472 14.53 -18.13 -15.20
C LEU A 472 13.87 -17.39 -16.37
N SER A 473 12.83 -16.59 -16.11
CA SER A 473 12.13 -15.78 -17.12
C SER A 473 13.00 -14.70 -17.78
N SER A 474 14.12 -14.34 -17.15
CA SER A 474 15.07 -13.38 -17.68
C SER A 474 16.07 -14.01 -18.66
N THR A 475 16.17 -15.34 -18.66
CA THR A 475 17.24 -16.11 -19.30
C THR A 475 17.33 -15.93 -20.81
N ASN A 476 16.20 -15.89 -21.53
CA ASN A 476 16.23 -15.67 -22.98
C ASN A 476 16.78 -14.29 -23.35
N ARG A 477 16.41 -13.27 -22.56
CA ARG A 477 16.90 -11.90 -22.75
C ARG A 477 18.35 -11.74 -22.24
N SER A 478 18.74 -12.46 -21.19
CA SER A 478 20.07 -12.35 -20.59
C SER A 478 21.20 -12.82 -21.53
N ARG A 479 20.87 -13.67 -22.51
CA ARG A 479 21.81 -14.10 -23.58
C ARG A 479 22.38 -12.94 -24.38
N PHE A 480 21.65 -11.84 -24.46
CA PHE A 480 22.05 -10.64 -25.22
C PHE A 480 22.75 -9.59 -24.35
N ILE A 481 22.98 -9.88 -23.06
CA ILE A 481 23.79 -9.00 -22.20
C ILE A 481 25.24 -9.13 -22.64
N GLY A 482 25.71 -8.06 -23.27
CA GLY A 482 27.10 -7.85 -23.62
C GLY A 482 27.74 -6.78 -22.74
N PRO A 483 28.90 -6.27 -23.16
CA PRO A 483 29.65 -5.27 -22.41
C PRO A 483 29.01 -3.87 -22.49
N GLN A 484 27.92 -3.67 -23.25
CA GLN A 484 27.18 -2.41 -23.32
C GLN A 484 26.04 -2.36 -22.30
N ALA A 485 25.88 -1.20 -21.66
CA ALA A 485 24.84 -0.97 -20.66
C ALA A 485 23.44 -1.05 -21.30
N MET A 486 22.58 -1.84 -20.70
CA MET A 486 21.16 -1.90 -21.04
C MET A 486 20.33 -1.00 -20.11
N ILE A 487 19.02 -0.94 -20.34
CA ILE A 487 18.05 -0.35 -19.41
C ILE A 487 17.87 -1.22 -18.15
N GLN A 488 17.29 -0.65 -17.10
CA GLN A 488 17.02 -1.35 -15.82
C GLN A 488 15.85 -2.33 -15.96
N TRP A 489 16.15 -3.60 -16.22
CA TRP A 489 15.12 -4.66 -16.33
C TRP A 489 15.47 -5.96 -15.62
N LEU A 490 16.74 -6.20 -15.27
CA LEU A 490 17.22 -7.41 -14.61
C LEU A 490 17.77 -7.07 -13.23
N ILE A 491 17.09 -7.53 -12.18
CA ILE A 491 17.49 -7.32 -10.79
C ILE A 491 18.58 -8.34 -10.42
N ALA A 492 19.63 -7.87 -9.77
CA ALA A 492 20.68 -8.74 -9.23
C ALA A 492 20.17 -9.44 -7.95
N PRO A 493 20.24 -10.79 -7.86
CA PRO A 493 19.94 -11.51 -6.62
C PRO A 493 20.75 -10.99 -5.43
N ASP A 494 20.12 -10.86 -4.26
CA ASP A 494 20.85 -10.51 -3.03
C ASP A 494 21.59 -11.73 -2.45
N PHE A 495 22.62 -11.50 -1.65
CA PHE A 495 23.36 -12.55 -0.93
C PHE A 495 24.21 -11.94 0.18
N ALA A 496 24.54 -12.76 1.17
CA ALA A 496 25.40 -12.36 2.28
C ALA A 496 26.86 -12.20 1.84
N LEU A 497 27.52 -11.17 2.36
CA LEU A 497 28.91 -10.82 2.11
C LEU A 497 29.69 -10.76 3.42
N VAL A 498 30.98 -11.10 3.35
CA VAL A 498 31.94 -10.86 4.42
C VAL A 498 32.65 -9.54 4.13
N ASP A 499 32.46 -8.52 4.99
CA ASP A 499 33.21 -7.27 4.91
C ASP A 499 34.69 -7.51 5.28
N PRO A 500 35.65 -6.73 4.73
CA PRO A 500 37.03 -6.68 5.22
C PRO A 500 37.21 -6.56 6.76
N LYS A 501 36.19 -6.07 7.49
CA LYS A 501 36.17 -6.01 8.96
C LYS A 501 35.54 -7.23 9.65
N GLU A 502 35.27 -8.32 8.92
CA GLU A 502 34.55 -9.51 9.38
C GLU A 502 33.09 -9.28 9.82
N GLU A 503 32.51 -8.13 9.46
CA GLU A 503 31.09 -7.88 9.67
C GLU A 503 30.25 -8.47 8.52
N ILE A 504 29.12 -9.10 8.86
CA ILE A 504 28.17 -9.61 7.86
C ILE A 504 27.38 -8.43 7.28
N THR A 505 27.50 -8.24 5.97
CA THR A 505 26.67 -7.30 5.19
C THR A 505 25.97 -8.06 4.06
N THR A 506 25.15 -7.38 3.26
CA THR A 506 24.47 -7.98 2.11
C THR A 506 24.80 -7.22 0.83
N PHE A 507 24.65 -7.88 -0.32
CA PHE A 507 24.81 -7.24 -1.61
C PHE A 507 23.83 -6.07 -1.80
N PHE A 508 22.62 -6.18 -1.27
CA PHE A 508 21.63 -5.11 -1.21
C PHE A 508 22.15 -3.86 -0.49
N LYS A 509 22.87 -4.01 0.62
CA LYS A 509 23.45 -2.88 1.39
C LYS A 509 24.57 -2.15 0.64
N LEU A 510 25.09 -2.71 -0.46
CA LEU A 510 26.08 -2.05 -1.32
C LEU A 510 25.46 -1.04 -2.30
N ARG A 511 24.13 -0.94 -2.36
CA ARG A 511 23.41 0.05 -3.19
C ARG A 511 23.80 1.49 -2.84
N GLY A 512 23.51 2.41 -3.76
CA GLY A 512 24.01 3.79 -3.75
C GLY A 512 25.30 3.98 -4.55
N LYS A 513 26.06 2.90 -4.78
CA LYS A 513 27.28 2.89 -5.60
C LYS A 513 27.29 1.69 -6.56
N PRO A 514 27.70 1.85 -7.84
CA PRO A 514 27.81 0.74 -8.76
C PRO A 514 28.77 -0.34 -8.24
N THR A 515 28.53 -1.58 -8.62
CA THR A 515 29.29 -2.75 -8.17
C THR A 515 29.70 -3.62 -9.36
N LEU A 516 31.00 -3.95 -9.44
CA LEU A 516 31.50 -5.02 -10.30
C LEU A 516 31.46 -6.34 -9.54
N LEU A 517 30.60 -7.26 -9.98
CA LEU A 517 30.50 -8.61 -9.45
C LEU A 517 31.25 -9.58 -10.36
N SER A 518 32.32 -10.18 -9.87
CA SER A 518 33.24 -11.01 -10.66
C SER A 518 33.17 -12.47 -10.24
N PHE A 519 33.07 -13.37 -11.22
CA PHE A 519 33.06 -14.82 -11.07
C PHE A 519 34.27 -15.42 -11.77
N ALA A 520 34.92 -16.39 -11.14
CA ALA A 520 36.03 -17.12 -11.75
C ALA A 520 36.26 -18.49 -11.09
N ARG A 521 36.71 -19.46 -11.90
CA ARG A 521 37.22 -20.76 -11.43
C ARG A 521 38.69 -20.91 -11.78
N CYS A 522 39.56 -20.63 -10.82
CA CYS A 522 41.02 -20.73 -10.97
C CYS A 522 41.48 -22.18 -10.71
N THR A 523 41.05 -23.08 -11.60
CA THR A 523 41.43 -24.50 -11.59
C THR A 523 42.33 -24.88 -12.78
N ALA A 524 42.49 -23.98 -13.75
CA ALA A 524 43.36 -24.17 -14.92
C ALA A 524 44.85 -24.10 -14.54
N ALA A 525 45.70 -24.63 -15.42
CA ALA A 525 47.16 -24.64 -15.27
C ALA A 525 47.86 -24.09 -16.52
N GLY A 526 49.14 -23.72 -16.41
CA GLY A 526 49.92 -23.26 -17.55
C GLY A 526 49.52 -21.87 -18.05
N ASP A 527 49.41 -21.71 -19.37
CA ASP A 527 49.15 -20.41 -19.99
C ASP A 527 47.71 -19.93 -19.79
N GLU A 528 46.73 -20.84 -19.73
CA GLU A 528 45.33 -20.51 -19.40
C GLU A 528 45.20 -19.87 -18.01
N LYS A 529 45.98 -20.35 -17.03
CA LYS A 529 46.03 -19.73 -15.70
C LYS A 529 46.60 -18.31 -15.76
N LYS A 530 47.67 -18.08 -16.52
CA LYS A 530 48.27 -16.74 -16.65
C LYS A 530 47.30 -15.76 -17.28
N GLU A 531 46.58 -16.19 -18.33
CA GLU A 531 45.58 -15.35 -19.01
C GLU A 531 44.41 -15.01 -18.07
N LEU A 532 43.90 -16.01 -17.34
CA LEU A 532 42.85 -15.80 -16.35
C LEU A 532 43.33 -14.84 -15.25
N ASP A 533 44.48 -15.11 -14.63
CA ASP A 533 45.03 -14.28 -13.55
C ASP A 533 45.23 -12.84 -14.01
N ALA A 534 45.79 -12.62 -15.21
CA ALA A 534 45.94 -11.29 -15.80
C ALA A 534 44.60 -10.59 -16.02
N SER A 535 43.59 -11.32 -16.49
CA SER A 535 42.24 -10.78 -16.67
C SER A 535 41.58 -10.41 -15.33
N LEU A 536 41.76 -11.21 -14.27
CA LEU A 536 41.18 -10.93 -12.96
C LEU A 536 41.84 -9.72 -12.30
N LEU A 537 43.16 -9.61 -12.39
CA LEU A 537 43.91 -8.44 -11.92
C LEU A 537 43.47 -7.16 -12.63
N LYS A 538 43.28 -7.22 -13.95
CA LYS A 538 42.80 -6.08 -14.74
C LYS A 538 41.38 -5.66 -14.36
N ALA A 539 40.49 -6.63 -14.10
CA ALA A 539 39.14 -6.35 -13.62
C ALA A 539 39.16 -5.64 -12.25
N ALA A 540 40.00 -6.10 -11.32
CA ALA A 540 40.18 -5.49 -10.00
C ALA A 540 40.74 -4.07 -10.10
N GLU A 541 41.75 -3.85 -10.95
CA GLU A 541 42.32 -2.53 -11.22
C GLU A 541 41.26 -1.58 -11.80
N ALA A 542 40.49 -2.05 -12.80
CA ALA A 542 39.43 -1.26 -13.42
C ALA A 542 38.35 -0.88 -12.39
N ALA A 543 37.94 -1.80 -11.53
CA ALA A 543 36.96 -1.53 -10.47
C ALA A 543 37.46 -0.46 -9.49
N LYS A 544 38.74 -0.55 -9.10
CA LYS A 544 39.41 0.42 -8.23
C LYS A 544 39.51 1.79 -8.90
N SER A 545 39.95 1.86 -10.15
CA SER A 545 40.11 3.13 -10.89
C SER A 545 38.78 3.82 -11.13
N ALA A 546 37.72 3.04 -11.43
CA ALA A 546 36.37 3.55 -11.62
C ALA A 546 35.67 3.91 -10.31
N SER A 547 36.31 3.69 -9.16
CA SER A 547 35.72 3.90 -7.83
C SER A 547 34.36 3.20 -7.70
N VAL A 548 34.24 1.94 -8.08
CA VAL A 548 33.05 1.11 -7.85
C VAL A 548 33.29 0.14 -6.69
N ASN A 549 32.24 -0.50 -6.18
CA ASN A 549 32.42 -1.67 -5.32
C ASN A 549 32.93 -2.85 -6.15
N HIS A 550 33.76 -3.71 -5.56
CA HIS A 550 34.21 -4.95 -6.18
C HIS A 550 33.84 -6.13 -5.28
N VAL A 551 33.05 -7.04 -5.82
CA VAL A 551 32.60 -8.27 -5.15
C VAL A 551 33.10 -9.45 -5.97
N THR A 552 33.66 -10.46 -5.31
CA THR A 552 34.28 -11.61 -5.97
C THR A 552 33.70 -12.91 -5.47
N VAL A 553 33.34 -13.78 -6.41
CA VAL A 553 32.88 -15.15 -6.20
C VAL A 553 33.86 -16.06 -6.93
N TYR A 554 34.98 -16.34 -6.27
CA TYR A 554 36.11 -17.05 -6.84
C TYR A 554 36.25 -18.44 -6.21
N THR A 555 36.52 -19.43 -7.05
CA THR A 555 36.77 -20.82 -6.63
C THR A 555 38.15 -21.26 -7.10
N GLY A 556 38.91 -21.92 -6.22
CA GLY A 556 40.28 -22.39 -6.52
C GLY A 556 41.36 -21.37 -6.15
N ASP A 557 42.53 -21.51 -6.78
CA ASP A 557 43.74 -20.73 -6.46
C ASP A 557 43.82 -19.45 -7.32
N CYS A 558 42.95 -18.49 -6.98
CA CYS A 558 42.90 -17.19 -7.64
C CYS A 558 43.84 -16.16 -6.99
N PRO A 559 44.37 -15.18 -7.74
CA PRO A 559 45.25 -14.13 -7.20
C PRO A 559 44.58 -13.36 -6.06
N VAL A 560 45.27 -13.24 -4.92
CA VAL A 560 44.74 -12.56 -3.72
C VAL A 560 44.51 -11.08 -3.99
N GLU A 561 45.37 -10.45 -4.80
CA GLU A 561 45.29 -9.05 -5.18
C GLU A 561 44.07 -8.75 -6.07
N ALA A 562 43.50 -9.77 -6.71
CA ALA A 562 42.30 -9.65 -7.52
C ALA A 562 41.00 -9.85 -6.73
N LYS A 563 41.09 -10.19 -5.43
CA LYS A 563 39.91 -10.41 -4.57
C LYS A 563 39.34 -9.08 -4.06
N GLY A 564 38.01 -9.01 -4.01
CA GLY A 564 37.25 -7.92 -3.43
C GLY A 564 36.53 -8.35 -2.15
N ARG A 565 35.30 -7.87 -1.95
CA ARG A 565 34.40 -8.41 -0.92
C ARG A 565 33.95 -9.81 -1.33
N GLU A 566 34.01 -10.78 -0.44
CA GLU A 566 33.70 -12.18 -0.75
C GLU A 566 32.27 -12.54 -0.30
N ALA A 567 31.63 -13.41 -1.09
CA ALA A 567 30.33 -13.97 -0.74
C ALA A 567 30.47 -15.01 0.39
N LEU A 568 29.52 -15.02 1.33
CA LEU A 568 29.50 -16.00 2.42
C LEU A 568 29.22 -17.43 1.89
N HIS A 569 28.36 -17.56 0.88
CA HIS A 569 28.00 -18.84 0.25
C HIS A 569 28.32 -18.82 -1.26
N PRO A 570 29.60 -18.83 -1.67
CA PRO A 570 30.00 -18.58 -3.06
C PRO A 570 29.39 -19.57 -4.07
N ALA A 571 29.21 -20.84 -3.69
CA ALA A 571 28.59 -21.85 -4.56
C ALA A 571 27.11 -21.55 -4.87
N ALA A 572 26.35 -21.04 -3.89
CA ALA A 572 24.95 -20.66 -4.10
C ALA A 572 24.86 -19.43 -5.02
N VAL A 573 25.76 -18.46 -4.83
CA VAL A 573 25.84 -17.26 -5.68
C VAL A 573 26.23 -17.61 -7.12
N GLU A 574 27.26 -18.44 -7.32
CA GLU A 574 27.66 -18.91 -8.65
C GLU A 574 26.50 -19.63 -9.35
N LYS A 575 25.83 -20.55 -8.64
CA LYS A 575 24.69 -21.30 -9.19
C LYS A 575 23.52 -20.40 -9.57
N ALA A 576 23.14 -19.43 -8.72
CA ALA A 576 22.06 -18.49 -9.03
C ALA A 576 22.40 -17.61 -10.26
N TYR A 577 23.61 -17.05 -10.30
CA TYR A 577 24.04 -16.21 -11.43
C TYR A 577 24.32 -17.01 -12.71
N SER A 578 24.57 -18.33 -12.62
CA SER A 578 24.73 -19.20 -13.79
C SER A 578 23.48 -19.19 -14.69
N VAL A 579 22.29 -19.04 -14.08
CA VAL A 579 21.00 -19.00 -14.78
C VAL A 579 20.97 -17.86 -15.80
N ILE A 580 21.47 -16.68 -15.40
CA ILE A 580 21.55 -15.50 -16.27
C ILE A 580 22.86 -15.43 -17.07
N ASN A 581 23.87 -16.24 -16.73
CA ASN A 581 25.14 -16.31 -17.43
C ASN A 581 25.09 -17.19 -18.69
N ARG A 582 24.14 -16.93 -19.59
CA ARG A 582 24.02 -17.67 -20.86
C ARG A 582 24.56 -16.89 -22.04
N TYR A 583 25.02 -17.61 -23.06
CA TYR A 583 25.45 -17.06 -24.34
C TYR A 583 24.68 -17.71 -25.49
N PRO A 584 24.46 -17.00 -26.62
CA PRO A 584 23.85 -17.60 -27.79
C PRO A 584 24.65 -18.83 -28.26
N ASN A 585 23.96 -19.94 -28.50
CA ASN A 585 24.53 -21.19 -29.01
C ASN A 585 25.57 -21.87 -28.10
N VAL A 586 25.62 -21.52 -26.81
CA VAL A 586 26.44 -22.19 -25.81
C VAL A 586 25.53 -23.00 -24.88
N PRO A 587 25.84 -24.30 -24.63
CA PRO A 587 25.10 -25.10 -23.67
C PRO A 587 25.06 -24.45 -22.28
N TYR A 588 23.98 -24.65 -21.54
CA TYR A 588 23.90 -24.20 -20.17
C TYR A 588 24.87 -24.97 -19.28
N THR A 589 25.49 -24.27 -18.34
CA THR A 589 26.33 -24.82 -17.27
C THR A 589 25.96 -24.12 -15.97
N SER A 590 25.98 -24.87 -14.86
CA SER A 590 25.80 -24.32 -13.52
C SER A 590 27.08 -23.67 -12.97
N GLU A 591 28.19 -23.78 -13.69
CA GLU A 591 29.50 -23.26 -13.32
C GLU A 591 29.91 -22.11 -14.22
N ILE A 592 30.54 -21.09 -13.63
CA ILE A 592 31.00 -19.89 -14.33
C ILE A 592 32.53 -19.91 -14.39
N ALA A 593 33.08 -20.28 -15.55
CA ALA A 593 34.53 -20.27 -15.76
C ALA A 593 35.13 -18.87 -15.52
N GLN A 594 34.53 -17.86 -16.16
CA GLN A 594 34.79 -16.44 -15.91
C GLN A 594 33.59 -15.61 -16.37
N ALA A 595 33.18 -14.64 -15.57
CA ALA A 595 32.24 -13.58 -15.97
C ALA A 595 32.32 -12.39 -15.02
N HIS A 596 32.00 -11.20 -15.52
CA HIS A 596 31.93 -10.00 -14.71
C HIS A 596 30.63 -9.23 -15.01
N PHE A 597 29.80 -9.03 -14.01
CA PHE A 597 28.56 -8.28 -14.10
C PHE A 597 28.75 -6.88 -13.54
N LEU A 598 28.40 -5.86 -14.32
CA LEU A 598 28.28 -4.49 -13.83
C LEU A 598 26.86 -4.27 -13.34
N VAL A 599 26.73 -4.06 -12.04
CA VAL A 599 25.47 -3.77 -11.35
C VAL A 599 25.44 -2.28 -11.02
N ASP A 600 24.34 -1.60 -11.33
CA ASP A 600 24.20 -0.17 -11.02
C ASP A 600 23.95 0.07 -9.52
N ARG A 601 23.89 1.35 -9.12
CA ARG A 601 23.65 1.74 -7.73
C ARG A 601 22.27 1.34 -7.19
N SER A 602 21.32 1.03 -8.05
CA SER A 602 19.98 0.59 -7.64
C SER A 602 19.91 -0.92 -7.43
N GLY A 603 20.83 -1.68 -8.03
CA GLY A 603 20.87 -3.14 -7.93
C GLY A 603 20.44 -3.85 -9.21
N TYR A 604 20.40 -3.17 -10.36
CA TYR A 604 20.12 -3.81 -11.65
C TYR A 604 21.41 -4.23 -12.35
N VAL A 605 21.41 -5.41 -12.96
CA VAL A 605 22.45 -5.88 -13.88
C VAL A 605 22.36 -5.07 -15.18
N ARG A 606 23.42 -4.34 -15.52
CA ARG A 606 23.43 -3.44 -16.68
C ARG A 606 24.30 -3.92 -17.83
N ALA A 607 25.43 -4.54 -17.52
CA ALA A 607 26.35 -5.07 -18.52
C ALA A 607 27.04 -6.33 -18.01
N ARG A 608 27.58 -7.12 -18.94
CA ARG A 608 28.35 -8.33 -18.64
C ARG A 608 29.58 -8.42 -19.54
N PHE A 609 30.73 -8.65 -18.93
CA PHE A 609 32.00 -8.89 -19.59
C PHE A 609 32.39 -10.36 -19.42
N LYS A 610 32.87 -11.00 -20.48
CA LYS A 610 33.39 -12.38 -20.42
C LYS A 610 34.73 -12.44 -19.70
N ALA A 611 35.60 -11.51 -20.05
CA ALA A 611 36.94 -11.33 -19.51
C ALA A 611 37.34 -9.85 -19.69
N PHE A 612 38.49 -9.47 -19.14
CA PHE A 612 39.15 -8.19 -19.32
C PHE A 612 40.50 -8.45 -20.01
N GLY A 613 40.49 -8.49 -21.34
CA GLY A 613 41.70 -8.65 -22.14
C GLY A 613 42.60 -7.41 -22.10
N ALA A 614 43.87 -7.56 -22.49
CA ALA A 614 44.84 -6.46 -22.51
C ALA A 614 44.40 -5.30 -23.43
N ASP A 615 43.83 -5.61 -24.61
CA ASP A 615 43.51 -4.62 -25.65
C ASP A 615 42.06 -4.73 -26.19
N ASP A 616 41.17 -5.40 -25.46
CA ASP A 616 39.79 -5.65 -25.89
C ASP A 616 38.83 -4.45 -25.67
N GLY A 617 39.34 -3.37 -25.06
CA GLY A 617 38.55 -2.19 -24.71
C GLY A 617 37.61 -2.37 -23.52
N SER A 618 37.52 -3.56 -22.91
CA SER A 618 36.57 -3.88 -21.83
C SER A 618 36.74 -2.98 -20.62
N ALA A 619 37.98 -2.68 -20.20
CA ALA A 619 38.26 -1.81 -19.06
C ALA A 619 37.79 -0.36 -19.31
N THR A 620 38.05 0.19 -20.50
CA THR A 620 37.61 1.54 -20.89
C THR A 620 36.09 1.61 -20.98
N GLN A 621 35.48 0.61 -21.60
CA GLN A 621 34.02 0.50 -21.73
C GLN A 621 33.34 0.36 -20.36
N PHE A 622 33.91 -0.45 -19.46
CA PHE A 622 33.48 -0.58 -18.08
C PHE A 622 33.54 0.76 -17.33
N ALA A 623 34.69 1.44 -17.38
CA ALA A 623 34.89 2.70 -16.66
C ALA A 623 33.90 3.79 -17.09
N GLY A 624 33.66 3.94 -18.40
CA GLY A 624 32.69 4.90 -18.93
C GLY A 624 31.26 4.63 -18.45
N GLN A 625 30.87 3.36 -18.40
CA GLN A 625 29.54 2.96 -17.93
C GLN A 625 29.38 3.10 -16.41
N ALA A 626 30.41 2.74 -15.65
CA ALA A 626 30.43 2.91 -14.21
C ALA A 626 30.25 4.40 -13.84
N ALA A 627 30.95 5.31 -14.53
CA ALA A 627 30.83 6.74 -14.33
C ALA A 627 29.42 7.27 -14.65
N MET A 628 28.77 6.74 -15.69
CA MET A 628 27.38 7.07 -16.02
C MET A 628 26.42 6.62 -14.90
N MET A 629 26.50 5.36 -14.48
CA MET A 629 25.63 4.78 -13.45
C MET A 629 25.84 5.41 -12.07
N ALA A 630 27.04 5.94 -11.79
CA ALA A 630 27.32 6.71 -10.58
C ALA A 630 26.60 8.07 -10.52
N ASN A 631 25.92 8.49 -11.59
CA ASN A 631 25.14 9.73 -11.63
C ASN A 631 23.64 9.52 -11.91
N GLU A 632 23.22 8.27 -12.14
CA GLU A 632 21.81 7.95 -12.32
C GLU A 632 21.03 8.12 -11.01
N PRO A 633 19.73 8.47 -11.08
CA PRO A 633 18.86 8.52 -9.91
C PRO A 633 18.71 7.12 -9.30
N LEU A 634 18.64 7.07 -7.97
CA LEU A 634 18.37 5.82 -7.27
C LEU A 634 16.90 5.44 -7.52
N VAL A 635 16.69 4.36 -8.25
CA VAL A 635 15.40 3.67 -8.36
C VAL A 635 15.29 2.69 -7.20
N GLU A 636 14.19 2.78 -6.45
CA GLU A 636 13.85 1.81 -5.42
C GLU A 636 13.40 0.52 -6.11
N ILE A 637 14.04 -0.60 -5.76
CA ILE A 637 13.66 -1.91 -6.24
C ILE A 637 12.61 -2.45 -5.29
N SER A 638 11.36 -2.49 -5.74
CA SER A 638 10.36 -3.35 -5.14
C SER A 638 10.11 -4.51 -6.09
N LEU A 639 10.67 -5.68 -5.73
CA LEU A 639 10.46 -6.93 -6.47
C LEU A 639 8.97 -7.36 -6.45
N HIS A 640 8.17 -6.77 -5.56
CA HIS A 640 6.81 -7.20 -5.21
C HIS A 640 5.80 -6.04 -5.23
N SER A 641 6.18 -4.84 -5.69
CA SER A 641 5.22 -3.75 -5.83
C SER A 641 4.18 -4.11 -6.89
N HIS A 642 2.94 -4.28 -6.42
CA HIS A 642 1.76 -4.62 -7.19
C HIS A 642 1.10 -3.44 -7.93
#